data_AF-A0A8T0LU77-F1
#
_entry.id   AF-A0A8T0LU77-F1
#
_cell.length_a   1.000
_cell.length_b   1.000
_cell.length_c   1.000
_cell.angle_alpha   90.00
_cell.angle_beta   90.00
_cell.angle_gamma   90.00
#
_symmetry.space_group_name_H-M   'P 1'
#
loop_
_entity.id
_entity.type
_entity.pdbx_description
1 polymer ?
#
loop_
_entity_poly.entity_id
_entity_poly.type
_entity_poly.pdbx_seq_one_letter_code
_entity_poly.pdbx_strand_id
1 'polypeptide(L)'
;MQVVKDLDALLHEKKMGIVAHFYMDPELQGILSSLSWPHTFIADSLAMGEAAAKMAKKGIQSVAVLGVDFMSESVRANLDSNGFPHIPVYRLAEQKIGCSLAESAEKQAYIAYLQKAAKTPNSIHIVYINTSLRSKAFAHDLVPTITCTSSNVVQTVLQAYAQVPDVSIWYGPDTYMGENLQQMFEHIAQLPDEKIRQIHPQHNRKTIAGMLKRFDYFKEGNCVVHHMFGDKVTQRVRDEYSHAYHTAHFEVPGEMFTLAMEAQNEGRGVVGSTSNILNFIKAKTAEAVKNQTGERLSFVLGTEAGMITAIVRGVQETLNAQAGGIKPEVEIIFPVAADAVAMEGEELVPGVAGGEGCSTAGGCATCPFMKMNDIDALFRVVEGVSATTNGADPLANFYPQKYSELIQGKTISDIGVQPILHMKSFMEGQKLSDALVKDIQTRTPGAGCPESHPLPKTPMTQTIGFVGFGHVNSGLAQHAVNAGYNVILSNSRGPNSLTDAVEKLGPQAKAATVEDVARQSDLVSVSVPLKSVELLPVELFAGKTVIDSNNYYPERDGEYPELEKRVLTMSELVQRHLKDSRVIKVFNNIDQFHIRYGARSADDPTRWAIPLAGDNLEAKAEVAKFVDAIGFDAVDCGSLADSWRFQPNTPAYCVPYIGEFPDGVTTEEMLKWVQNDHSKVVKAADVLKLLSQATTSDPVGGLINTPKLVPVYIAMFALP
;
A
#
# COMPACT_ATOMS: atom_id res chain seq x y z
N MET A 1 -8.69 -16.72 -31.93
CA MET A 1 -7.72 -17.33 -32.88
C MET A 1 -6.95 -16.31 -33.73
N GLN A 2 -7.59 -15.27 -34.28
CA GLN A 2 -6.87 -14.26 -35.08
C GLN A 2 -5.83 -13.49 -34.24
N VAL A 3 -6.25 -12.96 -33.07
CA VAL A 3 -5.38 -12.29 -32.09
C VAL A 3 -4.11 -13.08 -31.75
N VAL A 4 -4.25 -14.40 -31.51
CA VAL A 4 -3.10 -15.28 -31.23
C VAL A 4 -2.13 -15.31 -32.40
N LYS A 5 -2.62 -15.43 -33.64
CA LYS A 5 -1.77 -15.46 -34.84
C LYS A 5 -1.04 -14.14 -35.05
N ASP A 6 -1.72 -13.02 -34.85
CA ASP A 6 -1.16 -11.69 -35.06
C ASP A 6 -0.06 -11.40 -34.03
N LEU A 7 -0.32 -11.69 -32.74
CA LEU A 7 0.68 -11.55 -31.69
C LEU A 7 1.86 -12.49 -31.93
N ASP A 8 1.61 -13.74 -32.32
CA ASP A 8 2.66 -14.73 -32.57
C ASP A 8 3.58 -14.30 -33.73
N ALA A 9 3.01 -13.80 -34.82
CA ALA A 9 3.77 -13.27 -35.95
C ALA A 9 4.63 -12.07 -35.53
N LEU A 10 4.05 -11.15 -34.75
CA LEU A 10 4.74 -9.95 -34.29
C LEU A 10 5.87 -10.29 -33.31
N LEU A 11 5.67 -11.24 -32.40
CA LEU A 11 6.73 -11.71 -31.48
C LEU A 11 7.88 -12.37 -32.22
N HIS A 12 7.60 -13.15 -33.28
CA HIS A 12 8.64 -13.71 -34.15
C HIS A 12 9.42 -12.63 -34.89
N GLU A 13 8.73 -11.62 -35.43
CA GLU A 13 9.35 -10.50 -36.14
C GLU A 13 10.27 -9.69 -35.22
N LYS A 14 9.74 -9.28 -34.06
CA LYS A 14 10.44 -8.41 -33.08
C LYS A 14 11.42 -9.16 -32.20
N LYS A 15 11.35 -10.49 -32.17
CA LYS A 15 12.12 -11.38 -31.29
C LYS A 15 12.00 -10.99 -29.82
N MET A 16 10.80 -10.63 -29.37
CA MET A 16 10.56 -10.22 -27.99
C MET A 16 10.26 -11.44 -27.11
N GLY A 17 10.94 -11.59 -25.98
CA GLY A 17 10.58 -12.58 -24.96
C GLY A 17 9.40 -12.09 -24.11
N ILE A 18 8.53 -13.01 -23.69
CA ILE A 18 7.41 -12.74 -22.79
C ILE A 18 7.61 -13.52 -21.51
N VAL A 19 7.66 -12.82 -20.38
CA VAL A 19 7.61 -13.43 -19.05
C VAL A 19 6.42 -12.88 -18.29
N ALA A 20 5.65 -13.76 -17.65
CA ALA A 20 4.29 -13.42 -17.26
C ALA A 20 3.91 -14.11 -15.94
N HIS A 21 3.18 -13.41 -15.06
CA HIS A 21 2.81 -13.95 -13.76
C HIS A 21 1.53 -14.81 -13.79
N PHE A 22 1.39 -15.80 -12.89
CA PHE A 22 0.15 -16.60 -12.77
C PHE A 22 -1.12 -15.80 -12.44
N TYR A 23 -0.97 -14.57 -11.94
CA TYR A 23 -2.10 -13.74 -11.50
C TYR A 23 -2.68 -12.86 -12.61
N MET A 24 -2.17 -12.98 -13.83
CA MET A 24 -2.74 -12.30 -14.99
C MET A 24 -4.17 -12.75 -15.27
N ASP A 25 -4.86 -11.95 -16.09
CA ASP A 25 -6.16 -12.30 -16.62
C ASP A 25 -6.19 -13.70 -17.28
N PRO A 26 -7.18 -14.57 -16.98
CA PRO A 26 -7.31 -15.89 -17.57
C PRO A 26 -7.36 -15.89 -19.11
N GLU A 27 -7.99 -14.89 -19.73
CA GLU A 27 -8.04 -14.74 -21.18
C GLU A 27 -6.63 -14.53 -21.75
N LEU A 28 -5.88 -13.59 -21.15
CA LEU A 28 -4.50 -13.31 -21.54
C LEU A 28 -3.59 -14.52 -21.33
N GLN A 29 -3.74 -15.25 -20.22
CA GLN A 29 -3.03 -16.52 -20.00
C GLN A 29 -3.34 -17.55 -21.09
N GLY A 30 -4.61 -17.66 -21.50
CA GLY A 30 -5.07 -18.51 -22.58
C GLY A 30 -4.42 -18.17 -23.92
N ILE A 31 -4.36 -16.88 -24.26
CA ILE A 31 -3.70 -16.35 -25.46
C ILE A 31 -2.21 -16.71 -25.44
N LEU A 32 -1.49 -16.33 -24.38
CA LEU A 32 -0.03 -16.52 -24.29
C LEU A 32 0.38 -17.99 -24.38
N SER A 33 -0.43 -18.88 -23.82
CA SER A 33 -0.18 -20.31 -23.87
C SER A 33 -0.46 -20.94 -25.23
N SER A 34 -1.21 -20.25 -26.09
CA SER A 34 -1.57 -20.71 -27.43
C SER A 34 -0.57 -20.22 -28.49
N LEU A 35 0.42 -19.41 -28.10
CA LEU A 35 1.48 -18.92 -28.97
C LEU A 35 2.41 -20.06 -29.39
N SER A 36 2.88 -20.01 -30.64
CA SER A 36 3.90 -20.93 -31.14
C SER A 36 5.32 -20.41 -30.86
N TRP A 37 5.44 -19.11 -30.56
CA TRP A 37 6.68 -18.45 -30.17
C TRP A 37 7.31 -19.10 -28.93
N PRO A 38 8.55 -19.64 -29.04
CA PRO A 38 9.15 -20.46 -27.99
C PRO A 38 9.70 -19.67 -26.80
N HIS A 39 9.59 -18.34 -26.82
CA HIS A 39 10.09 -17.44 -25.76
C HIS A 39 8.96 -16.80 -24.96
N THR A 40 7.92 -17.57 -24.66
CA THR A 40 6.83 -17.19 -23.76
C THR A 40 6.85 -18.09 -22.52
N PHE A 41 6.81 -17.51 -21.33
CA PHE A 41 6.84 -18.26 -20.07
C PHE A 41 5.93 -17.64 -19.01
N ILE A 42 5.01 -18.46 -18.46
CA ILE A 42 4.09 -18.08 -17.39
C ILE A 42 4.52 -18.78 -16.11
N ALA A 43 4.84 -18.03 -15.06
CA ALA A 43 5.33 -18.59 -13.80
C ALA A 43 5.15 -17.66 -12.60
N ASP A 44 5.72 -18.04 -11.45
CA ASP A 44 5.90 -17.14 -10.32
C ASP A 44 6.98 -16.08 -10.60
N SER A 45 7.05 -15.04 -9.76
CA SER A 45 7.94 -13.89 -9.96
C SER A 45 9.42 -14.24 -10.05
N LEU A 46 9.87 -15.30 -9.37
CA LEU A 46 11.28 -15.70 -9.38
C LEU A 46 11.65 -16.36 -10.71
N ALA A 47 10.82 -17.30 -11.15
CA ALA A 47 11.08 -18.06 -12.36
C ALA A 47 11.05 -17.18 -13.62
N MET A 48 10.32 -16.05 -13.60
CA MET A 48 10.29 -15.06 -14.68
C MET A 48 11.67 -14.49 -15.00
N GLY A 49 12.46 -14.09 -14.00
CA GLY A 49 13.80 -13.53 -14.22
C GLY A 49 14.76 -14.53 -14.87
N GLU A 50 14.75 -15.78 -14.40
CA GLU A 50 15.59 -16.84 -14.97
C GLU A 50 15.16 -17.22 -16.39
N ALA A 51 13.86 -17.25 -16.65
CA ALA A 51 13.31 -17.50 -17.97
C ALA A 51 13.77 -16.42 -18.95
N ALA A 52 13.69 -15.15 -18.57
CA ALA A 52 14.19 -14.03 -19.38
C ALA A 52 15.69 -14.19 -19.70
N ALA A 53 16.53 -14.54 -18.72
CA ALA A 53 17.96 -14.78 -18.96
C ALA A 53 18.22 -15.99 -19.88
N LYS A 54 17.43 -17.07 -19.77
CA LYS A 54 17.49 -18.22 -20.70
C LYS A 54 17.05 -17.85 -22.11
N MET A 55 16.03 -17.00 -22.25
CA MET A 55 15.57 -16.49 -23.54
C MET A 55 16.61 -15.56 -24.16
N ALA A 56 17.25 -14.69 -23.37
CA ALA A 56 18.33 -13.79 -23.82
C ALA A 56 19.50 -14.58 -24.45
N LYS A 57 19.92 -15.68 -23.82
CA LYS A 57 20.91 -16.62 -24.38
C LYS A 57 20.50 -17.22 -25.72
N LYS A 58 19.19 -17.30 -26.00
CA LYS A 58 18.62 -17.82 -27.25
C LYS A 58 18.32 -16.74 -28.29
N GLY A 59 18.68 -15.48 -28.01
CA GLY A 59 18.72 -14.41 -29.02
C GLY A 59 17.49 -13.50 -29.12
N ILE A 60 16.64 -13.45 -28.09
CA ILE A 60 15.62 -12.39 -27.99
C ILE A 60 16.28 -11.00 -27.98
N GLN A 61 15.57 -9.99 -28.45
CA GLN A 61 16.07 -8.61 -28.53
C GLN A 61 15.50 -7.70 -27.44
N SER A 62 14.41 -8.09 -26.81
CA SER A 62 13.72 -7.35 -25.75
C SER A 62 12.86 -8.30 -24.92
N VAL A 63 12.43 -7.89 -23.73
CA VAL A 63 11.51 -8.66 -22.87
C VAL A 63 10.34 -7.79 -22.44
N ALA A 64 9.10 -8.27 -22.63
CA ALA A 64 7.94 -7.72 -21.95
C ALA A 64 7.63 -8.54 -20.70
N VAL A 65 7.37 -7.82 -19.60
CA VAL A 65 7.04 -8.37 -18.30
C VAL A 65 5.58 -8.08 -18.01
N LEU A 66 4.79 -9.15 -17.92
CA LEU A 66 3.38 -9.07 -17.58
C LEU A 66 3.21 -9.37 -16.10
N GLY A 67 3.18 -8.30 -15.32
CA GLY A 67 3.16 -8.34 -13.86
C GLY A 67 3.08 -6.94 -13.29
N VAL A 68 3.57 -6.76 -12.07
CA VAL A 68 3.66 -5.45 -11.40
C VAL A 68 5.11 -4.93 -11.43
N ASP A 69 5.32 -3.66 -11.06
CA ASP A 69 6.61 -2.99 -11.32
C ASP A 69 7.81 -3.70 -10.68
N PHE A 70 7.70 -4.19 -9.44
CA PHE A 70 8.82 -4.90 -8.79
C PHE A 70 9.23 -6.19 -9.51
N MET A 71 8.30 -6.84 -10.23
CA MET A 71 8.61 -8.03 -11.02
C MET A 71 9.46 -7.65 -12.25
N SER A 72 9.14 -6.51 -12.86
CA SER A 72 9.90 -5.96 -13.98
C SER A 72 11.30 -5.51 -13.54
N GLU A 73 11.43 -4.91 -12.35
CA GLU A 73 12.70 -4.60 -11.72
C GLU A 73 13.53 -5.87 -11.45
N SER A 74 12.88 -6.93 -10.95
CA SER A 74 13.52 -8.20 -10.65
C SER A 74 14.04 -8.89 -11.93
N VAL A 75 13.27 -8.85 -13.03
CA VAL A 75 13.68 -9.36 -14.34
C VAL A 75 14.88 -8.57 -14.89
N ARG A 76 14.83 -7.23 -14.80
CA ARG A 76 15.95 -6.36 -15.19
C ARG A 76 17.22 -6.69 -14.43
N ALA A 77 17.15 -6.77 -13.09
CA ALA A 77 18.29 -7.09 -12.25
C ALA A 77 18.86 -8.50 -12.54
N ASN A 78 18.01 -9.47 -12.85
CA ASN A 78 18.43 -10.82 -13.23
C ASN A 78 19.18 -10.83 -14.56
N LEU A 79 18.66 -10.14 -15.58
CA LEU A 79 19.34 -9.99 -16.87
C LEU A 79 20.70 -9.32 -16.73
N ASP A 80 20.80 -8.26 -15.92
CA ASP A 80 22.06 -7.56 -15.67
C ASP A 80 23.09 -8.48 -15.03
N SER A 81 22.68 -9.22 -14.00
CA SER A 81 23.54 -10.19 -13.29
C SER A 81 23.97 -11.37 -14.18
N ASN A 82 23.23 -11.67 -15.25
CA ASN A 82 23.56 -12.70 -16.22
C ASN A 82 24.29 -12.18 -17.47
N GLY A 83 24.70 -10.90 -17.50
CA GLY A 83 25.49 -10.31 -18.58
C GLY A 83 24.67 -9.81 -19.77
N PHE A 84 23.38 -9.51 -19.58
CA PHE A 84 22.47 -9.00 -20.62
C PHE A 84 21.93 -7.58 -20.35
N PRO A 85 22.76 -6.58 -19.99
CA PRO A 85 22.29 -5.22 -19.71
C PRO A 85 21.73 -4.48 -20.93
N HIS A 86 22.08 -4.96 -22.13
CA HIS A 86 21.67 -4.37 -23.41
C HIS A 86 20.28 -4.80 -23.89
N ILE A 87 19.70 -5.88 -23.33
CA ILE A 87 18.36 -6.35 -23.70
C ILE A 87 17.32 -5.53 -22.93
N PRO A 88 16.55 -4.62 -23.54
CA PRO A 88 15.56 -3.82 -22.83
C PRO A 88 14.46 -4.68 -22.21
N VAL A 89 13.98 -4.21 -21.05
CA VAL A 89 12.85 -4.79 -20.31
C VAL A 89 11.74 -3.76 -20.32
N TYR A 90 10.51 -4.18 -20.62
CA TYR A 90 9.34 -3.33 -20.67
C TYR A 90 8.25 -3.89 -19.74
N ARG A 91 7.64 -3.02 -18.93
CA ARG A 91 6.33 -3.27 -18.31
C ARG A 91 5.23 -2.92 -19.32
N LEU A 92 3.97 -3.22 -19.01
CA LEU A 92 2.85 -3.00 -19.95
C LEU A 92 2.07 -1.71 -19.75
N ALA A 93 2.44 -0.85 -18.79
CA ALA A 93 1.75 0.42 -18.55
C ALA A 93 2.74 1.59 -18.45
N GLU A 94 2.31 2.78 -18.88
CA GLU A 94 3.06 4.04 -18.67
C GLU A 94 2.98 4.50 -17.21
N GLN A 95 1.83 4.30 -16.58
CA GLN A 95 1.61 4.58 -15.16
C GLN A 95 2.15 3.44 -14.28
N LYS A 96 2.50 3.74 -13.03
CA LYS A 96 3.01 2.78 -12.05
C LYS A 96 2.03 1.60 -11.90
N ILE A 97 2.53 0.36 -11.98
CA ILE A 97 1.75 -0.85 -11.69
C ILE A 97 2.06 -1.26 -10.25
N GLY A 98 1.18 -0.84 -9.33
CA GLY A 98 1.37 -0.92 -7.88
C GLY A 98 1.30 -2.32 -7.26
N CYS A 99 1.50 -2.35 -5.93
CA CYS A 99 1.30 -3.52 -5.09
C CYS A 99 1.18 -3.07 -3.62
N SER A 100 0.06 -3.36 -2.98
CA SER A 100 -0.23 -2.93 -1.60
C SER A 100 0.79 -3.44 -0.56
N LEU A 101 1.36 -4.63 -0.79
CA LEU A 101 2.45 -5.14 0.05
C LEU A 101 3.77 -4.39 -0.18
N ALA A 102 4.10 -4.07 -1.43
CA ALA A 102 5.32 -3.31 -1.73
C ALA A 102 5.24 -1.90 -1.13
N GLU A 103 4.07 -1.25 -1.24
CA GLU A 103 3.78 0.04 -0.61
C GLU A 103 3.89 -0.04 0.91
N SER A 104 3.42 -1.13 1.52
CA SER A 104 3.55 -1.33 2.97
C SER A 104 5.01 -1.40 3.43
N ALA A 105 5.90 -1.98 2.61
CA ALA A 105 7.35 -1.99 2.87
C ALA A 105 8.04 -0.64 2.62
N GLU A 106 7.35 0.34 2.03
CA GLU A 106 7.87 1.70 1.80
C GLU A 106 7.46 2.67 2.92
N LYS A 107 6.56 2.27 3.81
CA LYS A 107 6.10 3.07 4.95
C LYS A 107 7.18 3.23 6.02
N GLN A 108 7.13 4.35 6.74
CA GLN A 108 8.01 4.62 7.88
C GLN A 108 7.89 3.57 9.00
N ALA A 109 6.70 3.02 9.22
CA ALA A 109 6.49 1.93 10.17
C ALA A 109 7.36 0.70 9.86
N TYR A 110 7.53 0.36 8.58
CA TYR A 110 8.39 -0.76 8.17
C TYR A 110 9.87 -0.45 8.37
N ILE A 111 10.30 0.79 8.10
CA ILE A 111 11.67 1.22 8.42
C ILE A 111 11.95 1.19 9.92
N ALA A 112 11.01 1.64 10.76
CA ALA A 112 11.14 1.57 12.22
C ALA A 112 11.22 0.11 12.72
N TYR A 113 10.42 -0.78 12.12
CA TYR A 113 10.49 -2.22 12.35
C TYR A 113 11.88 -2.79 11.99
N LEU A 114 12.44 -2.43 10.83
CA LEU A 114 13.79 -2.83 10.42
C LEU A 114 14.90 -2.25 11.31
N GLN A 115 14.74 -1.02 11.81
CA GLN A 115 15.68 -0.43 12.77
C GLN A 115 15.67 -1.16 14.12
N LYS A 116 14.49 -1.62 14.58
CA LYS A 116 14.37 -2.50 15.75
C LYS A 116 15.09 -3.83 15.50
N ALA A 117 14.92 -4.41 14.32
CA ALA A 117 15.62 -5.61 13.89
C ALA A 117 17.15 -5.41 13.86
N ALA A 118 17.62 -4.31 13.28
CA ALA A 118 19.05 -3.98 13.16
C ALA A 118 19.73 -3.88 14.53
N LYS A 119 19.04 -3.35 15.54
CA LYS A 119 19.56 -3.26 16.92
C LYS A 119 19.55 -4.59 17.67
N THR A 120 18.90 -5.61 17.14
CA THR A 120 18.84 -6.94 17.75
C THR A 120 20.08 -7.75 17.33
N PRO A 121 20.86 -8.31 18.27
CA PRO A 121 22.02 -9.14 17.93
C PRO A 121 21.65 -10.35 17.08
N ASN A 122 22.52 -10.71 16.14
CA ASN A 122 22.33 -11.85 15.23
C ASN A 122 20.96 -11.80 14.55
N SER A 123 20.54 -10.65 14.01
CA SER A 123 19.26 -10.53 13.32
C SER A 123 19.38 -10.86 11.83
N ILE A 124 18.32 -11.48 11.31
CA ILE A 124 18.10 -11.67 9.88
C ILE A 124 16.71 -11.14 9.53
N HIS A 125 16.63 -10.40 8.44
CA HIS A 125 15.37 -10.01 7.85
C HIS A 125 15.03 -10.93 6.67
N ILE A 126 13.87 -11.56 6.73
CA ILE A 126 13.31 -12.38 5.65
C ILE A 126 12.23 -11.55 4.97
N VAL A 127 12.59 -10.96 3.83
CA VAL A 127 11.71 -10.06 3.08
C VAL A 127 10.91 -10.85 2.05
N TYR A 128 9.61 -10.62 1.98
CA TYR A 128 8.78 -11.23 0.95
C TYR A 128 9.09 -10.65 -0.44
N ILE A 129 9.05 -11.49 -1.47
CA ILE A 129 9.37 -11.13 -2.86
C ILE A 129 8.54 -9.93 -3.35
N ASN A 130 7.29 -9.81 -2.87
CA ASN A 130 6.33 -8.75 -3.18
C ASN A 130 6.70 -7.38 -2.55
N THR A 131 7.89 -6.91 -2.83
CA THR A 131 8.47 -5.64 -2.38
C THR A 131 9.35 -5.04 -3.48
N SER A 132 9.50 -3.71 -3.52
CA SER A 132 10.35 -3.05 -4.52
C SER A 132 11.84 -3.37 -4.32
N LEU A 133 12.63 -3.24 -5.38
CA LEU A 133 14.09 -3.39 -5.29
C LEU A 133 14.70 -2.36 -4.33
N ARG A 134 14.12 -1.15 -4.29
CA ARG A 134 14.45 -0.09 -3.34
C ARG A 134 14.26 -0.53 -1.90
N SER A 135 13.08 -1.05 -1.54
CA SER A 135 12.83 -1.52 -0.17
C SER A 135 13.76 -2.65 0.25
N LYS A 136 14.08 -3.57 -0.69
CA LYS A 136 15.09 -4.63 -0.44
C LYS A 136 16.48 -4.05 -0.18
N ALA A 137 16.87 -3.00 -0.91
CA ALA A 137 18.18 -2.35 -0.73
C ALA A 137 18.29 -1.69 0.65
N PHE A 138 17.29 -0.90 1.04
CA PHE A 138 17.26 -0.26 2.37
C PHE A 138 17.20 -1.29 3.50
N ALA A 139 16.40 -2.35 3.34
CA ALA A 139 16.35 -3.42 4.32
C ALA A 139 17.71 -4.12 4.47
N HIS A 140 18.38 -4.45 3.37
CA HIS A 140 19.69 -5.13 3.38
C HIS A 140 20.82 -4.26 3.92
N ASP A 141 20.74 -2.94 3.73
CA ASP A 141 21.67 -1.98 4.33
C ASP A 141 21.54 -1.93 5.85
N LEU A 142 20.32 -2.03 6.39
CA LEU A 142 20.07 -2.03 7.84
C LEU A 142 20.29 -3.39 8.50
N VAL A 143 19.79 -4.45 7.88
CA VAL A 143 19.73 -5.81 8.45
C VAL A 143 20.12 -6.81 7.37
N PRO A 144 20.94 -7.84 7.67
CA PRO A 144 21.23 -8.91 6.72
C PRO A 144 19.90 -9.50 6.21
N THR A 145 19.62 -9.28 4.94
CA THR A 145 18.30 -9.55 4.36
C THR A 145 18.37 -10.63 3.30
N ILE A 146 17.45 -11.59 3.37
CA ILE A 146 17.20 -12.61 2.34
C ILE A 146 15.76 -12.49 1.84
N THR A 147 15.57 -12.57 0.53
CA THR A 147 14.22 -12.61 -0.06
C THR A 147 13.60 -14.00 0.14
N CYS A 148 12.27 -14.08 0.26
CA CYS A 148 11.53 -15.34 0.22
C CYS A 148 10.30 -15.25 -0.69
N THR A 149 9.78 -16.39 -1.10
CA THR A 149 8.46 -16.57 -1.73
C THR A 149 7.57 -17.36 -0.78
N SER A 150 6.29 -17.49 -1.08
CA SER A 150 5.38 -18.35 -0.30
C SER A 150 5.80 -19.82 -0.35
N SER A 151 6.51 -20.25 -1.41
CA SER A 151 6.96 -21.64 -1.58
C SER A 151 8.21 -22.00 -0.77
N ASN A 152 9.02 -21.02 -0.35
CA ASN A 152 10.27 -21.29 0.36
C ASN A 152 10.36 -20.72 1.78
N VAL A 153 9.46 -19.80 2.18
CA VAL A 153 9.57 -19.07 3.46
C VAL A 153 9.76 -19.98 4.68
N VAL A 154 9.04 -21.11 4.73
CA VAL A 154 9.07 -22.03 5.87
C VAL A 154 10.46 -22.62 6.03
N GLN A 155 11.04 -23.08 4.92
CA GLN A 155 12.38 -23.65 4.90
C GLN A 155 13.44 -22.57 5.13
N THR A 156 13.24 -21.34 4.63
CA THR A 156 14.14 -20.21 4.89
C THR A 156 14.23 -19.91 6.40
N VAL A 157 13.08 -19.84 7.09
CA VAL A 157 13.00 -19.59 8.54
C VAL A 157 13.70 -20.70 9.33
N LEU A 158 13.35 -21.96 9.05
CA LEU A 158 13.94 -23.13 9.73
C LEU A 158 15.46 -23.20 9.49
N GLN A 159 15.87 -23.13 8.23
CA GLN A 159 17.29 -23.22 7.85
C GLN A 159 18.12 -22.07 8.46
N ALA A 160 17.57 -20.85 8.56
CA ALA A 160 18.25 -19.73 9.22
C ALA A 160 18.57 -20.05 10.69
N TYR A 161 17.59 -20.55 11.44
CA TYR A 161 17.78 -20.93 12.84
C TYR A 161 18.69 -22.17 13.01
N ALA A 162 18.68 -23.08 12.04
CA ALA A 162 19.57 -24.24 12.03
C ALA A 162 21.04 -23.86 11.80
N GLN A 163 21.32 -22.91 10.89
CA GLN A 163 22.69 -22.49 10.56
C GLN A 163 23.27 -21.46 11.52
N VAL A 164 22.43 -20.57 12.06
CA VAL A 164 22.85 -19.54 13.01
C VAL A 164 22.04 -19.74 14.29
N PRO A 165 22.58 -20.53 15.25
CA PRO A 165 21.97 -20.63 16.56
C PRO A 165 21.77 -19.25 17.18
N ASP A 166 20.63 -19.04 17.84
CA ASP A 166 20.22 -17.77 18.45
C ASP A 166 19.92 -16.61 17.49
N VAL A 167 19.82 -16.86 16.18
CA VAL A 167 19.37 -15.82 15.23
C VAL A 167 17.98 -15.30 15.59
N SER A 168 17.81 -13.99 15.52
CA SER A 168 16.51 -13.31 15.61
C SER A 168 15.95 -13.09 14.20
N ILE A 169 14.82 -13.73 13.91
CA ILE A 169 14.20 -13.74 12.60
C ILE A 169 13.11 -12.67 12.56
N TRP A 170 13.19 -11.81 11.56
CA TRP A 170 12.25 -10.72 11.32
C TRP A 170 11.62 -10.93 9.94
N TYR A 171 10.33 -11.21 9.88
CA TYR A 171 9.60 -11.44 8.62
C TYR A 171 8.76 -10.21 8.21
N GLY A 172 8.60 -9.95 6.91
CA GLY A 172 7.66 -8.94 6.43
C GLY A 172 7.68 -8.75 4.90
N PRO A 173 6.82 -7.87 4.36
CA PRO A 173 5.89 -6.99 5.07
C PRO A 173 4.50 -7.60 5.30
N ASP A 174 4.24 -8.85 4.91
CA ASP A 174 2.90 -9.43 5.01
C ASP A 174 2.57 -9.86 6.46
N THR A 175 1.57 -9.22 7.06
CA THR A 175 1.14 -9.45 8.44
C THR A 175 0.49 -10.80 8.60
N TYR A 176 -0.42 -11.16 7.69
CA TYR A 176 -1.15 -12.41 7.76
C TYR A 176 -0.21 -13.59 7.57
N MET A 177 0.68 -13.52 6.58
CA MET A 177 1.68 -14.56 6.39
C MET A 177 2.63 -14.68 7.58
N GLY A 178 3.03 -13.56 8.20
CA GLY A 178 3.84 -13.59 9.42
C GLY A 178 3.12 -14.26 10.59
N GLU A 179 1.85 -13.93 10.79
CA GLU A 179 1.00 -14.52 11.82
C GLU A 179 0.76 -16.01 11.60
N ASN A 180 0.38 -16.38 10.37
CA ASN A 180 0.13 -17.76 9.97
C ASN A 180 1.40 -18.61 10.07
N LEU A 181 2.58 -18.05 9.76
CA LEU A 181 3.86 -18.71 10.01
C LEU A 181 4.09 -18.98 11.50
N GLN A 182 3.82 -17.99 12.36
CA GLN A 182 3.95 -18.17 13.81
C GLN A 182 3.02 -19.29 14.30
N GLN A 183 1.74 -19.25 13.94
CA GLN A 183 0.75 -20.28 14.32
C GLN A 183 1.17 -21.69 13.81
N MET A 184 1.65 -21.77 12.56
CA MET A 184 2.14 -23.02 12.00
C MET A 184 3.36 -23.54 12.76
N PHE A 185 4.32 -22.69 13.13
CA PHE A 185 5.48 -23.10 13.92
C PHE A 185 5.09 -23.51 15.35
N GLU A 186 4.10 -22.86 15.96
CA GLU A 186 3.51 -23.27 17.23
C GLU A 186 2.91 -24.68 17.13
N HIS A 187 2.21 -24.99 16.04
CA HIS A 187 1.70 -26.34 15.76
C HIS A 187 2.85 -27.35 15.56
N ILE A 188 3.86 -27.00 14.74
CA ILE A 188 5.04 -27.86 14.52
C ILE A 188 5.76 -28.16 15.83
N ALA A 189 5.81 -27.22 16.78
CA ALA A 189 6.42 -27.41 18.09
C ALA A 189 5.73 -28.50 18.95
N GLN A 190 4.48 -28.88 18.61
CA GLN A 190 3.74 -29.95 19.29
C GLN A 190 3.92 -31.33 18.63
N LEU A 191 4.36 -31.38 17.37
CA LEU A 191 4.56 -32.62 16.63
C LEU A 191 5.67 -33.48 17.26
N PRO A 192 5.61 -34.83 17.16
CA PRO A 192 6.72 -35.69 17.55
C PRO A 192 8.01 -35.31 16.82
N ASP A 193 9.17 -35.42 17.49
CA ASP A 193 10.47 -35.04 16.90
C ASP A 193 10.75 -35.75 15.57
N GLU A 194 10.26 -36.98 15.37
CA GLU A 194 10.37 -37.69 14.09
C GLU A 194 9.68 -36.94 12.95
N LYS A 195 8.47 -36.43 13.19
CA LYS A 195 7.71 -35.63 12.22
C LYS A 195 8.36 -34.27 11.97
N ILE A 196 8.90 -33.63 13.01
CA ILE A 196 9.66 -32.38 12.85
C ILE A 196 10.90 -32.60 11.96
N ARG A 197 11.62 -33.72 12.14
CA ARG A 197 12.78 -34.05 11.30
C ARG A 197 12.42 -34.36 9.85
N GLN A 198 11.18 -34.78 9.56
CA GLN A 198 10.67 -34.91 8.19
C GLN A 198 10.43 -33.54 7.54
N ILE A 199 10.07 -32.51 8.31
CA ILE A 199 9.94 -31.13 7.83
C ILE A 199 11.32 -30.49 7.64
N HIS A 200 12.21 -30.66 8.62
CA HIS A 200 13.59 -30.19 8.56
C HIS A 200 14.52 -31.01 9.47
N PRO A 201 15.58 -31.66 8.93
CA PRO A 201 16.34 -32.69 9.63
C PRO A 201 17.10 -32.21 10.87
N GLN A 202 17.40 -30.91 10.97
CA GLN A 202 18.14 -30.33 12.09
C GLN A 202 17.25 -29.83 13.23
N HIS A 203 15.93 -30.00 13.13
CA HIS A 203 14.99 -29.50 14.14
C HIS A 203 14.31 -30.61 14.94
N ASN A 204 13.91 -30.24 16.14
CA ASN A 204 13.11 -31.00 17.10
C ASN A 204 12.23 -30.01 17.89
N ARG A 205 11.38 -30.49 18.80
CA ARG A 205 10.48 -29.64 19.59
C ARG A 205 11.21 -28.50 20.30
N LYS A 206 12.37 -28.79 20.90
CA LYS A 206 13.17 -27.80 21.65
C LYS A 206 13.71 -26.71 20.74
N THR A 207 14.19 -27.04 19.55
CA THR A 207 14.75 -26.04 18.63
C THR A 207 13.66 -25.15 18.05
N ILE A 208 12.49 -25.71 17.69
CA ILE A 208 11.35 -24.92 17.19
C ILE A 208 10.82 -23.98 18.27
N ALA A 209 10.66 -24.45 19.51
CA ALA A 209 10.26 -23.61 20.63
C ALA A 209 11.28 -22.49 20.93
N GLY A 210 12.58 -22.74 20.71
CA GLY A 210 13.62 -21.71 20.81
C GLY A 210 13.52 -20.66 19.70
N MET A 211 13.30 -21.12 18.47
CA MET A 211 13.10 -20.26 17.29
C MET A 211 11.88 -19.34 17.46
N LEU A 212 10.74 -19.87 17.92
CA LEU A 212 9.51 -19.12 18.14
C LEU A 212 9.70 -17.91 19.06
N LYS A 213 10.56 -18.01 20.10
CA LYS A 213 10.87 -16.89 21.00
C LYS A 213 11.66 -15.76 20.33
N ARG A 214 12.20 -16.03 19.15
CA ARG A 214 13.07 -15.15 18.37
C ARG A 214 12.50 -14.85 16.98
N PHE A 215 11.23 -15.19 16.75
CA PHE A 215 10.52 -14.90 15.51
C PHE A 215 9.62 -13.67 15.75
N ASP A 216 9.90 -12.59 15.03
CA ASP A 216 9.06 -11.39 14.96
C ASP A 216 8.61 -11.18 13.51
N TYR A 217 7.48 -10.50 13.32
CA TYR A 217 6.97 -10.18 11.99
C TYR A 217 6.29 -8.82 11.98
N PHE A 218 6.31 -8.16 10.82
CA PHE A 218 5.69 -6.84 10.63
C PHE A 218 4.16 -6.92 10.72
N LYS A 219 3.50 -5.92 11.33
CA LYS A 219 2.07 -5.96 11.69
C LYS A 219 1.16 -5.02 10.89
N GLU A 220 1.71 -4.29 9.91
CA GLU A 220 0.99 -3.21 9.22
C GLU A 220 1.08 -3.30 7.68
N GLY A 221 1.24 -4.50 7.14
CA GLY A 221 1.23 -4.73 5.69
C GLY A 221 0.37 -5.92 5.30
N ASN A 222 -0.60 -5.72 4.41
CA ASN A 222 -1.53 -6.77 3.97
C ASN A 222 -1.71 -6.74 2.45
N CYS A 223 -1.86 -7.91 1.84
CA CYS A 223 -2.32 -8.01 0.46
C CYS A 223 -3.83 -7.74 0.40
N VAL A 224 -4.25 -6.71 -0.34
CA VAL A 224 -5.67 -6.35 -0.49
C VAL A 224 -6.53 -7.47 -1.07
N VAL A 225 -5.94 -8.35 -1.89
CA VAL A 225 -6.63 -9.49 -2.51
C VAL A 225 -6.90 -10.58 -1.46
N HIS A 226 -5.85 -10.99 -0.74
CA HIS A 226 -6.00 -12.04 0.26
C HIS A 226 -6.79 -11.55 1.49
N HIS A 227 -6.76 -10.25 1.79
CA HIS A 227 -7.58 -9.65 2.85
C HIS A 227 -9.09 -9.88 2.66
N MET A 228 -9.57 -10.12 1.43
CA MET A 228 -10.98 -10.40 1.15
C MET A 228 -11.48 -11.71 1.78
N PHE A 229 -10.59 -12.63 2.17
CA PHE A 229 -10.92 -13.92 2.79
C PHE A 229 -11.16 -13.80 4.31
N GLY A 230 -11.77 -12.69 4.75
CA GLY A 230 -12.01 -12.42 6.16
C GLY A 230 -13.12 -13.28 6.77
N ASP A 231 -13.45 -13.01 8.05
CA ASP A 231 -14.43 -13.74 8.86
C ASP A 231 -15.74 -14.12 8.15
N LYS A 232 -16.38 -13.17 7.45
CA LYS A 232 -17.65 -13.43 6.75
C LYS A 232 -17.52 -14.51 5.66
N VAL A 233 -16.45 -14.42 4.87
CA VAL A 233 -16.14 -15.41 3.82
C VAL A 233 -15.85 -16.76 4.46
N THR A 234 -15.00 -16.78 5.47
CA THR A 234 -14.62 -18.00 6.19
C THR A 234 -15.84 -18.70 6.82
N GLN A 235 -16.76 -17.93 7.42
CA GLN A 235 -17.97 -18.47 8.00
C GLN A 235 -18.88 -19.10 6.93
N ARG A 236 -19.03 -18.44 5.77
CA ARG A 236 -19.77 -19.01 4.65
C ARG A 236 -19.15 -20.31 4.13
N VAL A 237 -17.81 -20.39 4.05
CA VAL A 237 -17.12 -21.64 3.70
C VAL A 237 -17.47 -22.76 4.67
N ARG A 238 -17.46 -22.46 5.96
CA ARG A 238 -17.78 -23.42 7.02
C ARG A 238 -19.23 -23.92 6.90
N ASP A 239 -20.16 -23.03 6.62
CA ASP A 239 -21.59 -23.35 6.60
C ASP A 239 -22.03 -24.05 5.31
N GLU A 240 -21.58 -23.56 4.14
CA GLU A 240 -22.05 -24.01 2.83
C GLU A 240 -21.14 -25.08 2.20
N TYR A 241 -19.85 -25.07 2.54
CA TYR A 241 -18.82 -25.86 1.83
C TYR A 241 -18.01 -26.79 2.74
N SER A 242 -18.53 -27.17 3.92
CA SER A 242 -17.86 -28.10 4.86
C SER A 242 -17.51 -29.48 4.28
N HIS A 243 -18.24 -29.91 3.25
CA HIS A 243 -18.01 -31.16 2.52
C HIS A 243 -16.81 -31.10 1.56
N ALA A 244 -16.37 -29.90 1.18
CA ALA A 244 -15.29 -29.69 0.23
C ALA A 244 -13.91 -29.88 0.87
N TYR A 245 -12.91 -30.04 0.03
CA TYR A 245 -11.51 -29.87 0.42
C TYR A 245 -11.21 -28.39 0.62
N HIS A 246 -10.49 -28.04 1.68
CA HIS A 246 -10.17 -26.63 1.98
C HIS A 246 -8.70 -26.32 1.73
N THR A 247 -8.43 -25.32 0.89
CA THR A 247 -7.08 -24.88 0.60
C THR A 247 -6.92 -23.40 0.92
N ALA A 248 -5.76 -23.00 1.44
CA ALA A 248 -5.49 -21.60 1.74
C ALA A 248 -4.04 -21.22 1.46
N HIS A 249 -3.86 -20.00 0.91
CA HIS A 249 -2.55 -19.39 0.76
C HIS A 249 -2.06 -18.85 2.11
N PHE A 250 -0.75 -18.72 2.31
CA PHE A 250 -0.21 -18.14 3.55
C PHE A 250 -0.63 -16.69 3.82
N GLU A 251 -1.01 -15.94 2.78
CA GLU A 251 -1.38 -14.51 2.88
C GLU A 251 -2.84 -14.28 3.34
N VAL A 252 -3.66 -15.32 3.48
CA VAL A 252 -5.07 -15.13 3.90
C VAL A 252 -5.16 -14.79 5.40
N PRO A 253 -6.21 -14.09 5.85
CA PRO A 253 -6.51 -13.89 7.26
C PRO A 253 -6.50 -15.18 8.07
N GLY A 254 -6.17 -15.07 9.35
CA GLY A 254 -5.95 -16.19 10.26
C GLY A 254 -7.14 -17.15 10.36
N GLU A 255 -8.37 -16.64 10.22
CA GLU A 255 -9.60 -17.41 10.20
C GLU A 255 -9.65 -18.42 9.03
N MET A 256 -9.35 -17.98 7.80
CA MET A 256 -9.35 -18.84 6.61
C MET A 256 -8.15 -19.80 6.63
N PHE A 257 -7.00 -19.34 7.13
CA PHE A 257 -5.82 -20.17 7.33
C PHE A 257 -6.11 -21.30 8.31
N THR A 258 -6.73 -20.98 9.46
CA THR A 258 -7.11 -21.95 10.49
C THR A 258 -8.07 -22.99 9.95
N LEU A 259 -9.10 -22.57 9.21
CA LEU A 259 -10.06 -23.48 8.58
C LEU A 259 -9.39 -24.50 7.66
N ALA A 260 -8.47 -24.05 6.79
CA ALA A 260 -7.73 -24.95 5.90
C ALA A 260 -6.70 -25.81 6.65
N MET A 261 -6.10 -25.31 7.72
CA MET A 261 -5.16 -26.05 8.57
C MET A 261 -5.87 -27.17 9.35
N GLU A 262 -7.07 -26.92 9.89
CA GLU A 262 -7.93 -27.94 10.50
C GLU A 262 -8.28 -29.03 9.49
N ALA A 263 -8.70 -28.64 8.28
CA ALA A 263 -8.96 -29.59 7.20
C ALA A 263 -7.71 -30.38 6.80
N GLN A 264 -6.53 -29.76 6.78
CA GLN A 264 -5.26 -30.43 6.51
C GLN A 264 -4.93 -31.52 7.54
N ASN A 265 -5.22 -31.29 8.83
CA ASN A 265 -5.02 -32.28 9.88
C ASN A 265 -5.89 -33.53 9.69
N GLU A 266 -7.03 -33.39 9.01
CA GLU A 266 -7.93 -34.48 8.63
C GLU A 266 -7.60 -35.09 7.26
N GLY A 267 -6.56 -34.60 6.57
CA GLY A 267 -6.22 -35.02 5.20
C GLY A 267 -7.18 -34.48 4.13
N ARG A 268 -8.02 -33.49 4.48
CA ARG A 268 -9.01 -32.82 3.63
C ARG A 268 -8.63 -31.38 3.27
N GLY A 269 -7.37 -30.97 3.49
CA GLY A 269 -6.95 -29.63 3.15
C GLY A 269 -5.45 -29.44 3.01
N VAL A 270 -5.07 -28.23 2.61
CA VAL A 270 -3.67 -27.79 2.54
C VAL A 270 -3.57 -26.29 2.81
N VAL A 271 -2.61 -25.90 3.63
CA VAL A 271 -2.12 -24.52 3.72
C VAL A 271 -0.74 -24.43 3.07
N GLY A 272 -0.49 -23.38 2.30
CA GLY A 272 0.83 -23.22 1.70
C GLY A 272 0.93 -22.18 0.60
N SER A 273 1.95 -22.34 -0.23
CA SER A 273 2.07 -21.61 -1.48
C SER A 273 1.03 -22.05 -2.50
N THR A 274 0.87 -21.22 -3.51
CA THR A 274 0.23 -21.53 -4.78
C THR A 274 0.55 -22.92 -5.33
N SER A 275 1.83 -23.34 -5.30
CA SER A 275 2.24 -24.67 -5.76
C SER A 275 1.79 -25.79 -4.84
N ASN A 276 1.73 -25.56 -3.52
CA ASN A 276 1.22 -26.55 -2.56
C ASN A 276 -0.26 -26.84 -2.82
N ILE A 277 -1.05 -25.78 -3.04
CA ILE A 277 -2.47 -25.87 -3.39
C ILE A 277 -2.65 -26.67 -4.68
N LEU A 278 -1.94 -26.31 -5.76
CA LEU A 278 -2.02 -27.02 -7.04
C LEU A 278 -1.64 -28.50 -6.91
N ASN A 279 -0.55 -28.81 -6.22
CA ASN A 279 -0.08 -30.18 -6.05
C ASN A 279 -1.07 -31.02 -5.23
N PHE A 280 -1.70 -30.44 -4.21
CA PHE A 280 -2.72 -31.10 -3.42
C PHE A 280 -3.95 -31.47 -4.26
N ILE A 281 -4.45 -30.53 -5.06
CA ILE A 281 -5.59 -30.76 -5.97
C ILE A 281 -5.23 -31.88 -6.95
N LYS A 282 -4.07 -31.81 -7.61
CA LYS A 282 -3.60 -32.85 -8.53
C LYS A 282 -3.49 -34.22 -7.85
N ALA A 283 -2.98 -34.27 -6.62
CA ALA A 283 -2.85 -35.53 -5.88
C ALA A 283 -4.21 -36.16 -5.59
N LYS A 284 -5.19 -35.36 -5.14
CA LYS A 284 -6.56 -35.84 -4.87
C LYS A 284 -7.29 -36.25 -6.14
N THR A 285 -7.14 -35.50 -7.23
CA THR A 285 -7.66 -35.90 -8.54
C THR A 285 -7.03 -37.22 -9.01
N ALA A 286 -5.71 -37.38 -8.89
CA ALA A 286 -5.01 -38.60 -9.29
C ALA A 286 -5.43 -39.82 -8.45
N GLU A 287 -5.68 -39.62 -7.15
CA GLU A 287 -6.22 -40.64 -6.25
C GLU A 287 -7.60 -41.13 -6.72
N ALA A 288 -8.54 -40.22 -7.00
CA ALA A 288 -9.88 -40.56 -7.49
C ALA A 288 -9.86 -41.23 -8.88
N VAL A 289 -9.03 -40.73 -9.81
CA VAL A 289 -8.83 -41.34 -11.13
C VAL A 289 -8.31 -42.78 -10.98
N LYS A 290 -7.32 -43.00 -10.11
CA LYS A 290 -6.78 -44.33 -9.84
C LYS A 290 -7.83 -45.27 -9.24
N ASN A 291 -8.69 -44.75 -8.37
CA ASN A 291 -9.75 -45.50 -7.71
C ASN A 291 -10.99 -45.72 -8.62
N GLN A 292 -11.03 -45.10 -9.80
CA GLN A 292 -12.16 -45.10 -10.73
C GLN A 292 -13.48 -44.66 -10.06
N THR A 293 -13.38 -43.70 -9.14
CA THR A 293 -14.55 -43.13 -8.48
C THR A 293 -15.15 -42.07 -9.39
N GLY A 294 -16.43 -42.23 -9.77
CA GLY A 294 -17.20 -41.16 -10.44
C GLY A 294 -17.67 -40.08 -9.48
N GLU A 295 -16.88 -39.84 -8.42
CA GLU A 295 -17.22 -38.89 -7.37
C GLU A 295 -16.96 -37.45 -7.80
N ARG A 296 -17.65 -36.52 -7.14
CA ARG A 296 -17.45 -35.08 -7.31
C ARG A 296 -16.48 -34.59 -6.24
N LEU A 297 -15.31 -34.12 -6.65
CA LEU A 297 -14.30 -33.53 -5.79
C LEU A 297 -14.44 -32.01 -5.81
N SER A 298 -14.91 -31.42 -4.71
CA SER A 298 -15.04 -29.98 -4.56
C SER A 298 -13.89 -29.39 -3.77
N PHE A 299 -13.25 -28.32 -4.27
CA PHE A 299 -12.10 -27.67 -3.63
C PHE A 299 -12.38 -26.19 -3.42
N VAL A 300 -12.35 -25.73 -2.17
CA VAL A 300 -12.41 -24.31 -1.82
C VAL A 300 -11.01 -23.70 -1.92
N LEU A 301 -10.89 -22.61 -2.67
CA LEU A 301 -9.64 -21.89 -2.89
C LEU A 301 -9.57 -20.59 -2.07
N GLY A 302 -8.73 -20.60 -1.03
CA GLY A 302 -8.31 -19.40 -0.30
C GLY A 302 -7.10 -18.73 -0.95
N THR A 303 -7.21 -18.31 -2.21
CA THR A 303 -6.15 -17.58 -2.92
C THR A 303 -6.71 -16.77 -4.09
N GLU A 304 -5.86 -16.05 -4.82
CA GLU A 304 -6.22 -15.24 -5.99
C GLU A 304 -6.80 -16.08 -7.14
N ALA A 305 -7.86 -15.58 -7.77
CA ALA A 305 -8.57 -16.25 -8.86
C ALA A 305 -7.75 -16.43 -10.15
N GLY A 306 -6.67 -15.67 -10.33
CA GLY A 306 -5.74 -15.89 -11.45
C GLY A 306 -5.18 -17.31 -11.53
N MET A 307 -5.21 -18.06 -10.41
CA MET A 307 -4.79 -19.46 -10.35
C MET A 307 -5.68 -20.47 -11.05
N ILE A 308 -6.93 -20.09 -11.40
CA ILE A 308 -7.89 -21.01 -12.03
C ILE A 308 -7.29 -21.69 -13.24
N THR A 309 -6.66 -20.93 -14.13
CA THR A 309 -6.12 -21.46 -15.39
C THR A 309 -5.07 -22.53 -15.15
N ALA A 310 -4.14 -22.30 -14.21
CA ALA A 310 -3.11 -23.26 -13.85
C ALA A 310 -3.69 -24.54 -13.22
N ILE A 311 -4.70 -24.37 -12.34
CA ILE A 311 -5.41 -25.48 -11.69
C ILE A 311 -6.17 -26.33 -12.71
N VAL A 312 -6.99 -25.69 -13.54
CA VAL A 312 -7.79 -26.36 -14.57
C VAL A 312 -6.89 -27.17 -15.50
N ARG A 313 -5.77 -26.60 -15.95
CA ARG A 313 -4.80 -27.32 -16.79
C ARG A 313 -4.18 -28.51 -16.06
N GLY A 314 -3.67 -28.31 -14.86
CA GLY A 314 -3.07 -29.38 -14.07
C GLY A 314 -4.04 -30.53 -13.78
N VAL A 315 -5.32 -30.21 -13.55
CA VAL A 315 -6.41 -31.18 -13.36
C VAL A 315 -6.71 -31.91 -14.67
N GLN A 316 -6.86 -31.18 -15.80
CA GLN A 316 -7.12 -31.78 -17.11
C GLN A 316 -6.01 -32.74 -17.55
N GLU A 317 -4.74 -32.36 -17.35
CA GLU A 317 -3.59 -33.23 -17.58
C GLU A 317 -3.71 -34.53 -16.77
N THR A 318 -4.08 -34.42 -15.49
CA THR A 318 -4.25 -35.56 -14.60
C THR A 318 -5.42 -36.45 -15.03
N LEU A 319 -6.55 -35.88 -15.42
CA LEU A 319 -7.73 -36.60 -15.92
C LEU A 319 -7.47 -37.27 -17.29
N ASN A 320 -6.55 -36.75 -18.08
CA ASN A 320 -6.22 -37.27 -19.41
C ASN A 320 -5.03 -38.24 -19.41
N ALA A 321 -4.27 -38.32 -18.32
CA ALA A 321 -3.14 -39.24 -18.18
C ALA A 321 -3.54 -40.72 -18.23
N GLN A 322 -4.80 -41.06 -17.94
CA GLN A 322 -5.33 -42.42 -18.01
C GLN A 322 -6.45 -42.52 -19.06
N ALA A 323 -6.25 -43.41 -20.05
CA ALA A 323 -7.21 -43.64 -21.12
C ALA A 323 -8.28 -44.67 -20.71
N GLY A 324 -9.55 -44.26 -20.74
CA GLY A 324 -10.70 -45.10 -20.35
C GLY A 324 -10.91 -45.21 -18.83
N GLY A 325 -12.11 -45.65 -18.42
CA GLY A 325 -12.53 -45.73 -17.01
C GLY A 325 -13.49 -44.61 -16.59
N ILE A 326 -14.02 -44.71 -15.36
CA ILE A 326 -14.88 -43.67 -14.77
C ILE A 326 -13.99 -42.53 -14.28
N LYS A 327 -14.26 -41.30 -14.75
CA LYS A 327 -13.52 -40.11 -14.34
C LYS A 327 -14.29 -39.37 -13.23
N PRO A 328 -13.60 -38.83 -12.21
CA PRO A 328 -14.24 -37.96 -11.24
C PRO A 328 -14.60 -36.61 -11.85
N GLU A 329 -15.59 -35.94 -11.29
CA GLU A 329 -15.86 -34.52 -11.54
C GLU A 329 -15.03 -33.69 -10.57
N VAL A 330 -14.38 -32.62 -11.04
CA VAL A 330 -13.59 -31.71 -10.20
C VAL A 330 -14.21 -30.32 -10.23
N GLU A 331 -14.69 -29.87 -9.09
CA GLU A 331 -15.29 -28.55 -8.87
C GLU A 331 -14.31 -27.67 -8.09
N ILE A 332 -14.08 -26.45 -8.59
CA ILE A 332 -13.26 -25.44 -7.93
C ILE A 332 -14.16 -24.31 -7.45
N ILE A 333 -14.15 -24.05 -6.14
CA ILE A 333 -15.02 -23.11 -5.45
C ILE A 333 -14.19 -21.93 -4.99
N PHE A 334 -14.60 -20.72 -5.38
CA PHE A 334 -14.06 -19.46 -4.86
C PHE A 334 -15.06 -18.88 -3.87
N PRO A 335 -14.76 -18.86 -2.57
CA PRO A 335 -15.72 -18.46 -1.55
C PRO A 335 -15.86 -16.94 -1.39
N VAL A 336 -15.65 -16.18 -2.47
CA VAL A 336 -15.88 -14.73 -2.51
C VAL A 336 -17.21 -14.48 -3.20
N ALA A 337 -18.11 -13.77 -2.52
CA ALA A 337 -19.54 -13.71 -2.84
C ALA A 337 -20.03 -12.33 -3.31
N ALA A 338 -21.28 -12.34 -3.81
CA ALA A 338 -22.13 -11.33 -4.46
C ALA A 338 -22.00 -9.82 -4.08
N ASP A 339 -21.35 -9.45 -2.98
CA ASP A 339 -21.28 -8.09 -2.47
C ASP A 339 -20.19 -7.23 -3.16
N ALA A 340 -19.46 -7.79 -4.14
CA ALA A 340 -18.62 -7.05 -5.08
C ALA A 340 -19.41 -6.44 -6.26
N VAL A 341 -20.73 -6.65 -6.29
CA VAL A 341 -21.71 -6.09 -7.23
C VAL A 341 -22.65 -5.18 -6.43
N ALA A 342 -22.85 -3.94 -6.88
CA ALA A 342 -23.90 -3.08 -6.36
C ALA A 342 -25.26 -3.79 -6.51
N MET A 343 -26.03 -3.88 -5.42
CA MET A 343 -27.27 -4.67 -5.38
C MET A 343 -28.29 -4.23 -6.43
N GLU A 344 -28.89 -5.20 -7.14
CA GLU A 344 -30.35 -5.30 -7.39
C GLU A 344 -30.73 -6.68 -7.99
N GLY A 345 -31.75 -7.34 -7.42
CA GLY A 345 -32.53 -8.43 -8.07
C GLY A 345 -32.31 -9.86 -7.54
N GLU A 346 -33.41 -10.55 -7.18
CA GLU A 346 -33.44 -11.95 -6.75
C GLU A 346 -33.28 -12.95 -7.93
N GLU A 347 -32.76 -14.14 -7.60
CA GLU A 347 -32.62 -15.36 -8.42
C GLU A 347 -31.44 -15.47 -9.41
N LEU A 348 -30.24 -15.91 -8.94
CA LEU A 348 -29.35 -16.81 -9.71
C LEU A 348 -28.16 -17.38 -8.90
N VAL A 349 -27.84 -18.67 -9.10
CA VAL A 349 -26.63 -19.36 -8.63
C VAL A 349 -25.70 -19.61 -9.83
N PRO A 350 -24.39 -19.29 -9.75
CA PRO A 350 -23.41 -19.90 -10.64
C PRO A 350 -22.37 -20.72 -9.86
N GLY A 351 -22.52 -22.04 -9.96
CA GLY A 351 -21.40 -22.97 -10.04
C GLY A 351 -20.88 -22.99 -11.48
N VAL A 352 -19.58 -23.24 -11.64
CA VAL A 352 -18.82 -23.06 -12.87
C VAL A 352 -19.35 -23.95 -14.01
N ALA A 353 -20.21 -23.41 -14.88
CA ALA A 353 -20.55 -24.00 -16.18
C ALA A 353 -21.01 -22.92 -17.17
N GLY A 354 -20.08 -22.49 -18.03
CA GLY A 354 -20.33 -21.55 -19.14
C GLY A 354 -19.17 -20.57 -19.24
N GLY A 355 -18.55 -20.47 -20.41
CA GLY A 355 -17.39 -19.60 -20.64
C GLY A 355 -17.66 -18.14 -20.23
N GLU A 356 -16.57 -17.44 -19.91
CA GLU A 356 -16.52 -16.03 -19.48
C GLU A 356 -16.93 -15.76 -18.01
N GLY A 357 -16.30 -16.49 -17.07
CA GLY A 357 -16.40 -16.22 -15.63
C GLY A 357 -15.36 -15.22 -15.13
N CYS A 358 -15.56 -13.94 -15.41
CA CYS A 358 -15.11 -12.73 -14.67
C CYS A 358 -15.32 -11.51 -15.58
N SER A 359 -16.51 -10.89 -15.55
CA SER A 359 -16.81 -9.71 -16.37
C SER A 359 -16.51 -8.38 -15.66
N THR A 360 -16.59 -7.29 -16.44
CA THR A 360 -16.00 -5.95 -16.29
C THR A 360 -16.50 -5.06 -15.13
N ALA A 361 -17.20 -5.59 -14.11
CA ALA A 361 -17.76 -4.76 -13.03
C ALA A 361 -17.67 -5.34 -11.59
N GLY A 362 -16.92 -6.43 -11.37
CA GLY A 362 -16.61 -6.93 -10.02
C GLY A 362 -16.96 -8.41 -9.79
N GLY A 363 -16.09 -9.12 -9.07
CA GLY A 363 -16.41 -10.41 -8.43
C GLY A 363 -15.48 -11.60 -8.69
N CYS A 364 -14.24 -11.55 -8.21
CA CYS A 364 -13.36 -12.65 -7.77
C CYS A 364 -12.14 -12.00 -7.08
N ALA A 365 -11.52 -12.64 -6.08
CA ALA A 365 -10.31 -12.11 -5.43
C ALA A 365 -9.20 -11.97 -6.49
N THR A 366 -9.08 -10.78 -7.08
CA THR A 366 -8.25 -10.48 -8.24
C THR A 366 -7.48 -9.20 -7.99
N CYS A 367 -6.20 -9.20 -8.32
CA CYS A 367 -5.36 -8.04 -8.12
C CYS A 367 -5.67 -6.97 -9.17
N PRO A 368 -6.13 -5.76 -8.78
CA PRO A 368 -6.44 -4.70 -9.74
C PRO A 368 -5.20 -4.24 -10.53
N PHE A 369 -4.01 -4.33 -9.91
CA PHE A 369 -2.75 -4.00 -10.57
C PHE A 369 -2.35 -5.04 -11.61
N MET A 370 -2.62 -6.33 -11.37
CA MET A 370 -2.35 -7.37 -12.38
C MET A 370 -3.22 -7.21 -13.62
N LYS A 371 -4.43 -6.66 -13.48
CA LYS A 371 -5.35 -6.34 -14.59
C LYS A 371 -4.89 -5.18 -15.47
N MET A 372 -3.88 -4.41 -15.05
CA MET A 372 -3.25 -3.41 -15.92
C MET A 372 -2.42 -4.06 -17.04
N ASN A 373 -2.20 -5.38 -16.98
CA ASN A 373 -1.61 -6.17 -18.05
C ASN A 373 -2.76 -6.74 -18.90
N ASP A 374 -2.98 -6.14 -20.06
CA ASP A 374 -3.98 -6.59 -21.02
C ASP A 374 -3.35 -6.86 -22.40
N ILE A 375 -4.15 -7.41 -23.31
CA ILE A 375 -3.70 -7.79 -24.65
C ILE A 375 -3.33 -6.56 -25.50
N ASP A 376 -4.05 -5.45 -25.37
CA ASP A 376 -3.84 -4.23 -26.16
C ASP A 376 -2.55 -3.53 -25.74
N ALA A 377 -2.28 -3.50 -24.43
CA ALA A 377 -1.05 -3.03 -23.84
C ALA A 377 0.15 -3.87 -24.31
N LEU A 378 0.00 -5.19 -24.41
CA LEU A 378 1.02 -6.06 -24.96
C LEU A 378 1.30 -5.74 -26.43
N PHE A 379 0.26 -5.66 -27.28
CA PHE A 379 0.44 -5.25 -28.69
C PHE A 379 1.16 -3.92 -28.81
N ARG A 380 0.72 -2.91 -28.05
CA ARG A 380 1.35 -1.57 -28.04
C ARG A 380 2.84 -1.62 -27.75
N VAL A 381 3.25 -2.40 -26.74
CA VAL A 381 4.67 -2.54 -26.38
C VAL A 381 5.44 -3.29 -27.46
N VAL A 382 4.90 -4.40 -27.99
CA VAL A 382 5.59 -5.19 -29.02
C VAL A 382 5.73 -4.40 -30.33
N GLU A 383 4.68 -3.69 -30.76
CA GLU A 383 4.67 -2.83 -31.95
C GLU A 383 5.62 -1.63 -31.79
N GLY A 384 5.64 -1.04 -30.60
CA GLY A 384 6.45 0.13 -30.27
C GLY A 384 7.96 -0.12 -30.28
N VAL A 385 8.41 -1.39 -30.22
CA VAL A 385 9.83 -1.73 -30.39
C VAL A 385 10.23 -1.52 -31.85
N SER A 386 10.93 -0.42 -32.12
CA SER A 386 11.54 -0.12 -33.41
C SER A 386 13.01 -0.53 -33.45
N ALA A 387 13.48 -0.96 -34.63
CA ALA A 387 14.89 -1.29 -34.88
C ALA A 387 15.78 -0.04 -35.08
N THR A 388 15.19 1.15 -35.23
CA THR A 388 15.90 2.41 -35.51
C THR A 388 15.31 3.58 -34.73
N THR A 389 16.10 4.15 -33.82
CA THR A 389 15.73 5.36 -33.05
C THR A 389 16.48 6.58 -33.58
N ASN A 390 15.98 7.17 -34.68
CA ASN A 390 16.31 8.55 -35.05
C ASN A 390 15.22 9.51 -34.53
N GLY A 391 14.85 9.37 -33.25
CA GLY A 391 13.76 10.11 -32.59
C GLY A 391 13.64 9.75 -31.09
N ALA A 392 12.67 10.33 -30.40
CA ALA A 392 12.35 10.01 -29.00
C ALA A 392 11.84 8.56 -28.89
N ASP A 393 12.32 7.81 -27.89
CA ASP A 393 11.90 6.42 -27.64
C ASP A 393 10.41 6.41 -27.23
N PRO A 394 9.49 5.85 -28.05
CA PRO A 394 8.06 5.81 -27.73
C PRO A 394 7.76 4.95 -26.49
N LEU A 395 8.71 4.10 -26.07
CA LEU A 395 8.58 3.23 -24.91
C LEU A 395 9.37 3.74 -23.69
N ALA A 396 9.83 5.00 -23.69
CA ALA A 396 10.62 5.58 -22.60
C ALA A 396 9.96 5.44 -21.21
N ASN A 397 8.62 5.51 -21.15
CA ASN A 397 7.87 5.37 -19.89
C ASN A 397 7.57 3.91 -19.52
N PHE A 398 7.85 2.94 -20.38
CA PHE A 398 7.59 1.52 -20.14
C PHE A 398 8.78 0.77 -19.56
N TYR A 399 9.96 1.40 -19.45
CA TYR A 399 11.08 0.79 -18.73
C TYR A 399 10.77 0.66 -17.23
N PRO A 400 11.30 -0.38 -16.56
CA PRO A 400 11.32 -0.45 -15.11
C PRO A 400 11.93 0.80 -14.49
N GLN A 401 11.47 1.15 -13.29
CA GLN A 401 11.98 2.31 -12.56
C GLN A 401 13.49 2.22 -12.37
N LYS A 402 14.19 3.31 -12.68
CA LYS A 402 15.62 3.47 -12.38
C LYS A 402 15.76 4.30 -11.12
N TYR A 403 16.58 3.81 -10.21
CA TYR A 403 16.88 4.51 -8.96
C TYR A 403 18.20 5.27 -9.10
N SER A 404 18.16 6.59 -8.91
CA SER A 404 19.36 7.45 -8.88
C SER A 404 20.01 7.53 -7.49
N GLU A 405 19.29 7.08 -6.46
CA GLU A 405 19.76 7.03 -5.08
C GLU A 405 20.96 6.10 -4.92
N LEU A 406 21.88 6.49 -4.04
CA LEU A 406 23.03 5.68 -3.65
C LEU A 406 22.97 5.40 -2.15
N ILE A 407 23.29 4.17 -1.76
CA ILE A 407 23.48 3.78 -0.35
C ILE A 407 24.97 3.45 -0.19
N GLN A 408 25.64 4.21 0.66
CA GLN A 408 27.09 4.08 0.90
C GLN A 408 27.92 4.08 -0.41
N GLY A 409 27.50 4.87 -1.39
CA GLY A 409 28.17 4.99 -2.69
C GLY A 409 27.89 3.88 -3.70
N LYS A 410 27.03 2.90 -3.38
CA LYS A 410 26.55 1.86 -4.31
C LYS A 410 25.14 2.17 -4.78
N THR A 411 24.78 1.70 -5.98
CA THR A 411 23.43 1.91 -6.51
C THR A 411 22.41 1.06 -5.75
N ILE A 412 21.14 1.50 -5.74
CA ILE A 412 20.03 0.70 -5.20
C ILE A 412 19.98 -0.69 -5.84
N SER A 413 20.23 -0.79 -7.15
CA SER A 413 20.22 -2.08 -7.86
C SER A 413 21.29 -3.03 -7.35
N ASP A 414 22.52 -2.54 -7.10
CA ASP A 414 23.64 -3.36 -6.64
C ASP A 414 23.38 -3.98 -5.25
N ILE A 415 22.69 -3.24 -4.38
CA ILE A 415 22.39 -3.68 -3.01
C ILE A 415 21.08 -4.48 -2.98
N GLY A 416 20.01 -3.97 -3.59
CA GLY A 416 18.69 -4.57 -3.57
C GLY A 416 18.62 -5.95 -4.25
N VAL A 417 19.56 -6.25 -5.15
CA VAL A 417 19.66 -7.58 -5.76
C VAL A 417 20.27 -8.62 -4.80
N GLN A 418 21.07 -8.22 -3.80
CA GLN A 418 21.74 -9.17 -2.89
C GLN A 418 20.75 -10.09 -2.14
N PRO A 419 19.66 -9.59 -1.53
CA PRO A 419 18.62 -10.45 -0.96
C PRO A 419 18.04 -11.50 -1.92
N ILE A 420 17.89 -11.14 -3.20
CA ILE A 420 17.36 -12.05 -4.24
C ILE A 420 18.41 -13.12 -4.57
N LEU A 421 19.69 -12.74 -4.66
CA LEU A 421 20.79 -13.70 -4.88
C LEU A 421 20.96 -14.65 -3.69
N HIS A 422 20.78 -14.18 -2.46
CA HIS A 422 20.76 -15.05 -1.27
C HIS A 422 19.62 -16.07 -1.34
N MET A 423 18.41 -15.64 -1.72
CA MET A 423 17.29 -16.55 -1.94
C MET A 423 17.60 -17.59 -3.00
N LYS A 424 18.17 -17.17 -4.14
CA LYS A 424 18.53 -18.07 -5.23
C LYS A 424 19.55 -19.12 -4.78
N SER A 425 20.62 -18.68 -4.13
CA SER A 425 21.64 -19.58 -3.56
C SER A 425 21.04 -20.55 -2.55
N PHE A 426 20.10 -20.09 -1.72
CA PHE A 426 19.36 -20.95 -0.80
C PHE A 426 18.52 -22.00 -1.54
N MET A 427 17.81 -21.63 -2.61
CA MET A 427 17.01 -22.59 -3.37
C MET A 427 17.86 -23.66 -4.07
N GLU A 428 19.05 -23.29 -4.57
CA GLU A 428 19.98 -24.22 -5.21
C GLU A 428 20.68 -25.14 -4.19
N GLY A 429 21.11 -24.60 -3.05
CA GLY A 429 21.95 -25.30 -2.08
C GLY A 429 21.24 -25.82 -0.83
N GLN A 430 19.97 -25.44 -0.62
CA GLN A 430 19.17 -25.69 0.59
C GLN A 430 19.88 -25.20 1.87
N LYS A 431 20.72 -24.16 1.74
CA LYS A 431 21.49 -23.53 2.82
C LYS A 431 21.64 -22.04 2.56
N LEU A 432 21.60 -21.22 3.61
CA LEU A 432 22.00 -19.82 3.54
C LEU A 432 23.45 -19.73 3.08
N SER A 433 23.73 -18.81 2.15
CA SER A 433 25.08 -18.56 1.64
C SER A 433 26.04 -18.17 2.76
N ASP A 434 27.30 -18.60 2.67
CA ASP A 434 28.35 -18.26 3.66
C ASP A 434 28.49 -16.74 3.86
N ALA A 435 28.32 -15.95 2.80
CA ALA A 435 28.33 -14.49 2.86
C ALA A 435 27.24 -13.93 3.77
N LEU A 436 26.00 -14.42 3.64
CA LEU A 436 24.87 -14.02 4.47
C LEU A 436 25.06 -14.48 5.92
N VAL A 437 25.50 -15.72 6.14
CA VAL A 437 25.78 -16.24 7.50
C VAL A 437 26.83 -15.39 8.20
N LYS A 438 27.91 -15.06 7.49
CA LYS A 438 28.97 -14.18 8.00
C LYS A 438 28.43 -12.79 8.32
N ASP A 439 27.59 -12.22 7.46
CA ASP A 439 26.98 -10.90 7.69
C ASP A 439 26.13 -10.91 8.97
N ILE A 440 25.25 -11.91 9.15
CA ILE A 440 24.45 -12.09 10.37
C ILE A 440 25.32 -12.14 11.63
N GLN A 441 26.45 -12.83 11.59
CA GLN A 441 27.32 -13.04 12.75
C GLN A 441 28.26 -11.87 13.04
N THR A 442 28.59 -11.06 12.04
CA THR A 442 29.65 -10.04 12.16
C THR A 442 29.14 -8.61 12.07
N ARG A 443 27.92 -8.39 11.55
CA ARG A 443 27.33 -7.05 11.50
C ARG A 443 27.09 -6.52 12.90
N THR A 444 27.65 -5.34 13.17
CA THR A 444 27.41 -4.65 14.43
C THR A 444 25.92 -4.34 14.56
N PRO A 445 25.26 -4.70 15.68
CA PRO A 445 23.87 -4.33 15.90
C PRO A 445 23.70 -2.82 15.85
N GLY A 446 22.78 -2.35 15.00
CA GLY A 446 22.56 -0.94 14.72
C GLY A 446 23.50 -0.36 13.66
N ALA A 447 24.39 -1.13 13.04
CA ALA A 447 25.13 -0.67 11.86
C ALA A 447 24.14 -0.28 10.74
N GLY A 448 24.35 0.88 10.14
CA GLY A 448 23.41 1.45 9.17
C GLY A 448 22.21 2.16 9.82
N CYS A 449 21.94 1.94 11.11
CA CYS A 449 21.14 2.90 11.87
C CYS A 449 21.99 4.17 12.04
N PRO A 450 21.42 5.37 11.88
CA PRO A 450 22.17 6.61 12.10
C PRO A 450 22.74 6.68 13.54
N GLU A 451 24.06 6.55 13.72
CA GLU A 451 24.75 6.73 15.01
C GLU A 451 24.97 8.22 15.32
N SER A 452 24.37 8.70 16.42
CA SER A 452 24.74 9.87 17.26
C SER A 452 25.16 11.23 16.66
N HIS A 453 25.02 11.47 15.36
CA HIS A 453 24.63 12.80 14.90
C HIS A 453 23.11 12.91 15.03
N PRO A 454 22.57 14.04 15.52
CA PRO A 454 21.14 14.23 15.47
C PRO A 454 20.75 14.03 14.01
N LEU A 455 19.92 13.01 13.75
CA LEU A 455 19.00 13.02 12.63
C LEU A 455 18.57 14.49 12.44
N PRO A 456 18.52 15.06 11.22
CA PRO A 456 17.74 16.28 11.06
C PRO A 456 16.38 15.96 11.69
N LYS A 457 16.09 16.60 12.84
CA LYS A 457 15.08 16.13 13.78
C LYS A 457 13.80 15.87 13.02
N THR A 458 13.49 14.61 12.80
CA THR A 458 12.13 14.15 12.58
C THR A 458 11.96 13.06 13.64
N PRO A 459 11.37 13.39 14.80
CA PRO A 459 11.36 12.53 15.98
C PRO A 459 10.51 11.28 15.78
N MET A 460 10.74 10.32 16.69
CA MET A 460 9.75 9.40 17.29
C MET A 460 8.32 9.89 17.07
N THR A 461 7.41 9.02 16.57
CA THR A 461 5.95 9.28 16.40
C THR A 461 5.52 10.67 16.88
N GLN A 462 5.67 11.66 15.98
CA GLN A 462 5.44 13.07 16.31
C GLN A 462 4.04 13.21 16.89
N THR A 463 3.93 14.03 17.94
CA THR A 463 2.64 14.31 18.57
C THR A 463 2.11 15.62 18.02
N ILE A 464 0.95 15.58 17.37
CA ILE A 464 0.22 16.79 16.99
C ILE A 464 -0.94 17.05 17.97
N GLY A 465 -0.99 18.28 18.43
CA GLY A 465 -2.00 18.80 19.31
C GLY A 465 -3.10 19.51 18.54
N PHE A 466 -4.36 19.29 18.90
CA PHE A 466 -5.50 19.97 18.30
C PHE A 466 -6.22 20.80 19.38
N VAL A 467 -6.14 22.12 19.25
CA VAL A 467 -6.86 23.09 20.08
C VAL A 467 -8.09 23.58 19.34
N GLY A 468 -9.27 23.30 19.90
CA GLY A 468 -10.54 23.52 19.21
C GLY A 468 -10.89 22.32 18.33
N PHE A 469 -11.10 21.16 18.94
CA PHE A 469 -11.54 19.96 18.23
C PHE A 469 -13.00 20.09 17.76
N GLY A 470 -13.16 20.58 16.54
CA GLY A 470 -14.42 20.67 15.79
C GLY A 470 -14.21 20.18 14.35
N HIS A 471 -15.05 20.63 13.44
CA HIS A 471 -15.11 20.17 12.04
C HIS A 471 -13.75 20.05 11.33
N VAL A 472 -12.95 21.13 11.29
CA VAL A 472 -11.63 21.14 10.63
C VAL A 472 -10.65 20.18 11.29
N ASN A 473 -10.43 20.34 12.60
CA ASN A 473 -9.49 19.52 13.35
C ASN A 473 -9.90 18.04 13.42
N SER A 474 -11.18 17.70 13.26
CA SER A 474 -11.63 16.31 13.21
C SER A 474 -11.13 15.57 11.95
N GLY A 475 -11.16 16.25 10.79
CA GLY A 475 -10.60 15.71 9.54
C GLY A 475 -9.08 15.63 9.61
N LEU A 476 -8.42 16.69 10.08
CA LEU A 476 -6.96 16.71 10.22
C LEU A 476 -6.45 15.65 11.21
N ALA A 477 -7.14 15.43 12.33
CA ALA A 477 -6.76 14.41 13.30
C ALA A 477 -6.88 12.99 12.74
N GLN A 478 -7.91 12.71 11.95
CA GLN A 478 -8.04 11.41 11.29
C GLN A 478 -6.88 11.17 10.32
N HIS A 479 -6.54 12.16 9.49
CA HIS A 479 -5.42 12.01 8.55
C HIS A 479 -4.06 11.98 9.25
N ALA A 480 -3.90 12.71 10.36
CA ALA A 480 -2.70 12.64 11.18
C ALA A 480 -2.53 11.24 11.80
N VAL A 481 -3.58 10.62 12.34
CA VAL A 481 -3.53 9.23 12.79
C VAL A 481 -3.19 8.29 11.64
N ASN A 482 -3.84 8.43 10.49
CA ASN A 482 -3.55 7.62 9.30
C ASN A 482 -2.09 7.75 8.82
N ALA A 483 -1.50 8.93 9.01
CA ALA A 483 -0.10 9.23 8.72
C ALA A 483 0.87 8.81 9.85
N GLY A 484 0.36 8.22 10.94
CA GLY A 484 1.16 7.66 12.04
C GLY A 484 1.50 8.63 13.17
N TYR A 485 0.84 9.79 13.26
CA TYR A 485 1.03 10.74 14.36
C TYR A 485 0.25 10.31 15.61
N ASN A 486 0.81 10.59 16.79
CA ASN A 486 0.00 10.63 18.01
C ASN A 486 -0.82 11.92 18.01
N VAL A 487 -2.09 11.86 18.37
CA VAL A 487 -2.96 13.04 18.37
C VAL A 487 -3.49 13.34 19.78
N ILE A 488 -3.37 14.59 20.20
CA ILE A 488 -3.93 15.08 21.47
C ILE A 488 -5.04 16.07 21.17
N LEU A 489 -6.25 15.74 21.57
CA LEU A 489 -7.45 16.51 21.25
C LEU A 489 -7.87 17.37 22.45
N SER A 490 -8.17 18.64 22.22
CA SER A 490 -8.76 19.52 23.23
C SER A 490 -9.88 20.39 22.65
N ASN A 491 -10.88 20.67 23.49
CA ASN A 491 -11.94 21.63 23.19
C ASN A 491 -12.35 22.36 24.48
N SER A 492 -13.24 23.35 24.37
CA SER A 492 -13.72 24.13 25.51
C SER A 492 -14.64 23.37 26.48
N ARG A 493 -15.17 22.21 26.09
CA ARG A 493 -16.07 21.37 26.91
C ARG A 493 -15.30 20.36 27.77
N GLY A 494 -13.97 20.31 27.63
CA GLY A 494 -13.07 19.45 28.39
C GLY A 494 -12.93 18.03 27.81
N PRO A 495 -11.93 17.27 28.30
CA PRO A 495 -11.51 15.99 27.69
C PRO A 495 -12.62 14.94 27.61
N ASN A 496 -13.49 14.86 28.62
CA ASN A 496 -14.57 13.88 28.67
C ASN A 496 -15.58 14.03 27.51
N SER A 497 -15.70 15.23 26.94
CA SER A 497 -16.57 15.49 25.80
C SER A 497 -16.03 14.94 24.47
N LEU A 498 -14.81 14.40 24.46
CA LEU A 498 -14.11 13.89 23.29
C LEU A 498 -13.92 12.36 23.31
N THR A 499 -14.57 11.66 24.23
CA THR A 499 -14.46 10.20 24.40
C THR A 499 -14.75 9.46 23.09
N ASP A 500 -15.91 9.72 22.47
CA ASP A 500 -16.30 9.10 21.19
C ASP A 500 -15.31 9.41 20.05
N ALA A 501 -14.74 10.62 20.06
CA ALA A 501 -13.76 11.02 19.05
C ALA A 501 -12.45 10.24 19.22
N VAL A 502 -11.99 10.05 20.46
CA VAL A 502 -10.81 9.24 20.79
C VAL A 502 -11.05 7.78 20.44
N GLU A 503 -12.20 7.21 20.79
CA GLU A 503 -12.55 5.83 20.43
C GLU A 503 -12.53 5.62 18.93
N LYS A 504 -13.12 6.55 18.17
CA LYS A 504 -13.15 6.49 16.70
C LYS A 504 -11.77 6.62 16.06
N LEU A 505 -10.91 7.49 16.60
CA LEU A 505 -9.55 7.71 16.09
C LEU A 505 -8.58 6.59 16.52
N GLY A 506 -8.93 5.81 17.53
CA GLY A 506 -8.17 4.63 17.93
C GLY A 506 -6.98 4.93 18.86
N PRO A 507 -6.06 3.98 19.03
CA PRO A 507 -5.10 3.96 20.14
C PRO A 507 -4.05 5.08 20.12
N GLN A 508 -3.88 5.77 18.99
CA GLN A 508 -2.96 6.90 18.84
C GLN A 508 -3.58 8.24 19.26
N ALA A 509 -4.87 8.25 19.60
CA ALA A 509 -5.59 9.45 20.04
C ALA A 509 -5.77 9.48 21.55
N LYS A 510 -5.70 10.67 22.14
CA LYS A 510 -6.15 10.94 23.50
C LYS A 510 -6.76 12.33 23.62
N ALA A 511 -7.65 12.52 24.60
CA ALA A 511 -8.22 13.81 24.93
C ALA A 511 -7.49 14.44 26.13
N ALA A 512 -7.22 15.74 26.09
CA ALA A 512 -6.53 16.47 27.16
C ALA A 512 -6.97 17.95 27.23
N THR A 513 -6.47 18.66 28.23
CA THR A 513 -6.67 20.12 28.36
C THR A 513 -5.87 20.89 27.30
N VAL A 514 -6.17 22.18 27.09
CA VAL A 514 -5.41 23.03 26.15
C VAL A 514 -3.96 23.17 26.61
N GLU A 515 -3.74 23.26 27.92
CA GLU A 515 -2.44 23.33 28.55
C GLU A 515 -1.63 22.05 28.31
N ASP A 516 -2.27 20.89 28.43
CA ASP A 516 -1.63 19.60 28.15
C ASP A 516 -1.29 19.45 26.66
N VAL A 517 -2.21 19.87 25.78
CA VAL A 517 -1.94 19.92 24.33
C VAL A 517 -0.71 20.76 24.03
N ALA A 518 -0.62 21.98 24.58
CA ALA A 518 0.51 22.87 24.36
C ALA A 518 1.83 22.28 24.90
N ARG A 519 1.80 21.62 26.07
CA ARG A 519 3.00 21.02 26.68
C ARG A 519 3.50 19.78 25.94
N GLN A 520 2.58 18.90 25.55
CA GLN A 520 2.89 17.52 25.14
C GLN A 520 3.01 17.34 23.63
N SER A 521 2.62 18.34 22.83
CA SER A 521 2.65 18.25 21.36
C SER A 521 3.89 18.91 20.77
N ASP A 522 4.42 18.33 19.70
CA ASP A 522 5.52 18.89 18.91
C ASP A 522 5.01 20.02 18.00
N LEU A 523 3.85 19.78 17.38
CA LEU A 523 3.10 20.70 16.52
C LEU A 523 1.71 20.94 17.11
N VAL A 524 1.18 22.16 17.03
CA VAL A 524 -0.18 22.45 17.54
C VAL A 524 -1.03 23.11 16.46
N SER A 525 -2.14 22.47 16.07
CA SER A 525 -3.20 23.08 15.26
C SER A 525 -4.17 23.83 16.16
N VAL A 526 -4.37 25.11 15.88
CA VAL A 526 -5.30 26.00 16.58
C VAL A 526 -6.45 26.36 15.63
N SER A 527 -7.64 25.82 15.93
CA SER A 527 -8.87 26.03 15.16
C SER A 527 -10.00 26.49 16.09
N VAL A 528 -9.91 27.73 16.56
CA VAL A 528 -10.87 28.36 17.47
C VAL A 528 -11.32 29.71 16.90
N PRO A 529 -12.50 30.25 17.31
CA PRO A 529 -12.87 31.62 16.98
C PRO A 529 -11.74 32.60 17.31
N LEU A 530 -11.52 33.64 16.49
CA LEU A 530 -10.39 34.56 16.67
C LEU A 530 -10.40 35.20 18.05
N LYS A 531 -11.58 35.57 18.56
CA LYS A 531 -11.76 36.09 19.93
C LYS A 531 -11.30 35.13 21.04
N SER A 532 -11.28 33.83 20.76
CA SER A 532 -10.85 32.80 21.71
C SER A 532 -9.35 32.55 21.65
N VAL A 533 -8.64 33.04 20.63
CA VAL A 533 -7.17 32.97 20.57
C VAL A 533 -6.56 33.71 21.75
N GLU A 534 -7.17 34.81 22.20
CA GLU A 534 -6.72 35.60 23.35
C GLU A 534 -6.77 34.85 24.69
N LEU A 535 -7.51 33.74 24.74
CA LEU A 535 -7.64 32.89 25.93
C LEU A 535 -6.57 31.80 25.98
N LEU A 536 -5.74 31.66 24.95
CA LEU A 536 -4.70 30.65 24.92
C LEU A 536 -3.60 30.98 25.94
N PRO A 537 -3.04 29.98 26.64
CA PRO A 537 -1.96 30.19 27.58
C PRO A 537 -0.65 30.46 26.83
N VAL A 538 -0.42 31.72 26.42
CA VAL A 538 0.70 32.17 25.55
C VAL A 538 2.04 31.57 25.94
N GLU A 539 2.36 31.56 27.24
CA GLU A 539 3.63 31.04 27.76
C GLU A 539 3.86 29.55 27.47
N LEU A 540 2.81 28.75 27.32
CA LEU A 540 2.91 27.32 27.00
C LEU A 540 3.14 27.05 25.51
N PHE A 541 2.87 28.03 24.66
CA PHE A 541 3.11 27.95 23.23
C PHE A 541 4.49 28.47 22.82
N ALA A 542 5.24 29.09 23.74
CA ALA A 542 6.58 29.60 23.48
C ALA A 542 7.48 28.54 22.81
N GLY A 543 8.11 28.90 21.70
CA GLY A 543 8.95 28.05 20.86
C GLY A 543 8.21 27.03 19.99
N LYS A 544 6.89 26.86 20.14
CA LYS A 544 6.12 25.87 19.37
C LYS A 544 5.85 26.34 17.94
N THR A 545 5.76 25.39 17.03
CA THR A 545 5.18 25.61 15.71
C THR A 545 3.66 25.51 15.83
N VAL A 546 2.94 26.53 15.37
CA VAL A 546 1.48 26.62 15.49
C VAL A 546 0.87 26.68 14.10
N ILE A 547 0.07 25.68 13.77
CA ILE A 547 -0.80 25.69 12.58
C ILE A 547 -2.03 26.54 12.91
N ASP A 548 -2.18 27.67 12.22
CA ASP A 548 -3.35 28.54 12.32
C ASP A 548 -4.31 28.25 11.15
N SER A 549 -5.40 27.55 11.43
CA SER A 549 -6.46 27.29 10.44
C SER A 549 -7.67 28.21 10.59
N ASN A 550 -7.55 29.31 11.34
CA ASN A 550 -8.69 30.16 11.68
C ASN A 550 -9.12 31.06 10.50
N ASN A 551 -10.29 31.66 10.60
CA ASN A 551 -10.71 32.73 9.70
C ASN A 551 -11.42 33.79 10.54
N TYR A 552 -11.24 35.06 10.20
CA TYR A 552 -11.91 36.17 10.88
C TYR A 552 -13.34 36.34 10.35
N TYR A 553 -14.31 36.38 11.26
CA TYR A 553 -15.70 36.70 10.97
C TYR A 553 -16.17 37.76 11.99
N PRO A 554 -16.32 39.04 11.61
CA PRO A 554 -16.68 40.12 12.53
C PRO A 554 -17.94 39.81 13.36
N GLU A 555 -18.96 39.17 12.77
CA GLU A 555 -20.20 38.77 13.46
C GLU A 555 -19.96 37.79 14.63
N ARG A 556 -18.95 36.90 14.50
CA ARG A 556 -18.61 35.90 15.52
C ARG A 556 -17.57 36.43 16.50
N ASP A 557 -16.57 37.14 15.97
CA ASP A 557 -15.32 37.47 16.66
C ASP A 557 -15.34 38.88 17.29
N GLY A 558 -16.26 39.74 16.86
CA GLY A 558 -16.21 41.18 17.14
C GLY A 558 -15.30 41.91 16.15
N GLU A 559 -15.39 43.23 16.10
CA GLU A 559 -14.57 44.05 15.19
C GLU A 559 -13.15 44.25 15.72
N TYR A 560 -12.14 44.03 14.88
CA TYR A 560 -10.73 44.29 15.20
C TYR A 560 -10.21 45.47 14.39
N PRO A 561 -9.97 46.65 14.99
CA PRO A 561 -9.55 47.85 14.27
C PRO A 561 -8.32 47.67 13.40
N GLU A 562 -7.35 46.84 13.80
CA GLU A 562 -6.15 46.54 13.02
C GLU A 562 -6.44 45.73 11.75
N LEU A 563 -7.45 44.85 11.78
CA LEU A 563 -7.88 44.11 10.59
C LEU A 563 -8.68 45.01 9.65
N GLU A 564 -9.63 45.78 10.18
CA GLU A 564 -10.44 46.72 9.37
C GLU A 564 -9.57 47.77 8.67
N LYS A 565 -8.55 48.27 9.37
CA LYS A 565 -7.55 49.20 8.82
C LYS A 565 -6.45 48.52 8.01
N ARG A 566 -6.46 47.18 7.91
CA ARG A 566 -5.47 46.35 7.19
C ARG A 566 -4.02 46.64 7.60
N VAL A 567 -3.84 46.97 8.87
CA VAL A 567 -2.51 47.17 9.47
C VAL A 567 -1.84 45.82 9.69
N LEU A 568 -2.64 44.80 10.01
CA LEU A 568 -2.21 43.41 10.16
C LEU A 568 -3.22 42.50 9.47
N THR A 569 -2.75 41.36 8.99
CA THR A 569 -3.60 40.21 8.64
C THR A 569 -4.04 39.47 9.91
N MET A 570 -5.06 38.62 9.79
CA MET A 570 -5.55 37.83 10.93
C MET A 570 -4.45 36.95 11.53
N SER A 571 -3.65 36.27 10.72
CA SER A 571 -2.57 35.42 11.24
C SER A 571 -1.41 36.23 11.82
N GLU A 572 -1.17 37.47 11.38
CA GLU A 572 -0.26 38.38 12.07
C GLU A 572 -0.79 38.80 13.45
N LEU A 573 -2.11 38.96 13.63
CA LEU A 573 -2.69 39.15 14.97
C LEU A 573 -2.48 37.92 15.86
N VAL A 574 -2.66 36.72 15.33
CA VAL A 574 -2.38 35.47 16.07
C VAL A 574 -0.91 35.40 16.45
N GLN A 575 0.01 35.69 15.52
CA GLN A 575 1.45 35.73 15.79
C GLN A 575 1.82 36.80 16.81
N ARG A 576 1.14 37.96 16.82
CA ARG A 576 1.34 39.01 17.82
C ARG A 576 0.92 38.55 19.22
N HIS A 577 -0.18 37.80 19.33
CA HIS A 577 -0.63 37.23 20.60
C HIS A 577 0.31 36.10 21.06
N LEU A 578 0.60 35.16 20.17
CA LEU A 578 1.55 34.05 20.38
C LEU A 578 2.97 34.49 20.02
N LYS A 579 3.42 35.61 20.59
CA LYS A 579 4.65 36.34 20.21
C LYS A 579 5.92 35.49 20.19
N ASP A 580 6.01 34.48 21.06
CA ASP A 580 7.17 33.60 21.19
C ASP A 580 7.00 32.28 20.42
N SER A 581 5.91 32.11 19.67
CA SER A 581 5.62 30.94 18.82
C SER A 581 5.98 31.19 17.36
N ARG A 582 5.92 30.13 16.55
CA ARG A 582 6.14 30.17 15.09
C ARG A 582 4.82 29.84 14.38
N VAL A 583 4.04 30.85 14.05
CA VAL A 583 2.69 30.68 13.46
C VAL A 583 2.78 30.47 11.95
N ILE A 584 2.14 29.41 11.46
CA ILE A 584 2.01 29.07 10.04
C ILE A 584 0.54 28.98 9.68
N LYS A 585 0.11 29.77 8.69
CA LYS A 585 -1.25 29.83 8.18
C LYS A 585 -1.47 28.73 7.14
N VAL A 586 -2.38 27.80 7.37
CA VAL A 586 -2.70 26.68 6.45
C VAL A 586 -4.06 26.06 6.78
N PHE A 587 -4.68 25.36 5.82
CA PHE A 587 -6.01 24.71 5.91
C PHE A 587 -7.21 25.64 6.17
N ASN A 588 -7.00 26.95 6.31
CA ASN A 588 -8.09 27.89 6.50
C ASN A 588 -8.92 28.10 5.21
N ASN A 589 -8.37 27.77 4.05
CA ASN A 589 -8.99 28.04 2.74
C ASN A 589 -9.81 26.87 2.18
N ILE A 590 -9.92 25.76 2.91
CA ILE A 590 -10.61 24.53 2.49
C ILE A 590 -11.62 24.14 3.57
N ASP A 591 -12.79 23.65 3.17
CA ASP A 591 -13.85 23.26 4.12
C ASP A 591 -13.65 21.85 4.68
N GLN A 592 -14.43 21.54 5.72
CA GLN A 592 -14.33 20.28 6.46
C GLN A 592 -14.56 19.01 5.62
N PHE A 593 -15.42 19.04 4.60
CA PHE A 593 -15.74 17.85 3.81
C PHE A 593 -14.59 17.54 2.88
N HIS A 594 -14.05 18.57 2.25
CA HIS A 594 -12.90 18.48 1.37
C HIS A 594 -11.63 18.13 2.15
N ILE A 595 -11.43 18.64 3.38
CA ILE A 595 -10.37 18.11 4.25
C ILE A 595 -10.59 16.62 4.52
N ARG A 596 -11.80 16.21 4.91
CA ARG A 596 -12.09 14.83 5.34
C ARG A 596 -11.95 13.79 4.22
N TYR A 597 -12.34 14.14 3.00
CA TYR A 597 -12.43 13.19 1.88
C TYR A 597 -11.45 13.49 0.73
N GLY A 598 -10.70 14.58 0.81
CA GLY A 598 -9.80 15.05 -0.24
C GLY A 598 -8.36 14.57 -0.16
N ALA A 599 -7.95 13.91 0.92
CA ALA A 599 -6.58 13.40 1.06
C ALA A 599 -6.28 12.35 -0.03
N ARG A 600 -5.11 12.45 -0.66
CA ARG A 600 -4.61 11.50 -1.66
C ARG A 600 -3.13 11.18 -1.42
N SER A 601 -2.64 10.05 -1.94
CA SER A 601 -1.22 9.70 -1.88
C SER A 601 -0.38 10.71 -2.67
N ALA A 602 0.91 10.84 -2.32
CA ALA A 602 1.79 11.84 -2.91
C ALA A 602 2.00 11.70 -4.43
N ASP A 603 1.77 10.50 -4.97
CA ASP A 603 1.85 10.19 -6.39
C ASP A 603 0.51 10.35 -7.14
N ASP A 604 -0.58 10.68 -6.44
CA ASP A 604 -1.89 10.84 -7.05
C ASP A 604 -1.97 12.14 -7.88
N PRO A 605 -2.19 12.07 -9.21
CA PRO A 605 -2.28 13.24 -10.06
C PRO A 605 -3.52 14.10 -9.77
N THR A 606 -4.44 13.65 -8.92
CA THR A 606 -5.61 14.40 -8.43
C THR A 606 -5.40 15.01 -7.04
N ARG A 607 -4.24 14.78 -6.39
CA ARG A 607 -3.91 15.36 -5.09
C ARG A 607 -4.03 16.88 -5.07
N TRP A 608 -4.63 17.40 -4.01
CA TRP A 608 -4.91 18.83 -3.87
C TRP A 608 -3.77 19.60 -3.25
N ALA A 609 -3.53 20.78 -3.80
CA ALA A 609 -2.59 21.76 -3.28
C ALA A 609 -3.28 22.71 -2.30
N ILE A 610 -2.61 22.98 -1.16
CA ILE A 610 -3.08 23.83 -0.07
C ILE A 610 -2.05 24.97 0.13
N PRO A 611 -2.49 26.24 0.10
CA PRO A 611 -1.62 27.37 0.39
C PRO A 611 -1.17 27.36 1.86
N LEU A 612 0.11 27.66 2.08
CA LEU A 612 0.67 27.93 3.40
C LEU A 612 1.43 29.26 3.42
N ALA A 613 1.41 29.97 4.54
CA ALA A 613 2.16 31.21 4.71
C ALA A 613 2.69 31.34 6.14
N GLY A 614 3.85 31.97 6.31
CA GLY A 614 4.51 32.09 7.60
C GLY A 614 5.88 32.75 7.53
N ASP A 615 6.29 33.39 8.62
CA ASP A 615 7.53 34.20 8.64
C ASP A 615 8.77 33.38 9.02
N ASN A 616 8.58 32.26 9.73
CA ASN A 616 9.67 31.38 10.12
C ASN A 616 9.83 30.23 9.10
N LEU A 617 10.97 30.22 8.40
CA LEU A 617 11.26 29.24 7.33
C LEU A 617 11.31 27.79 7.83
N GLU A 618 11.87 27.55 9.01
CA GLU A 618 11.97 26.19 9.57
C GLU A 618 10.58 25.64 9.93
N ALA A 619 9.74 26.45 10.56
CA ALA A 619 8.36 26.10 10.88
C ALA A 619 7.51 25.91 9.62
N LYS A 620 7.72 26.73 8.57
CA LYS A 620 7.06 26.52 7.27
C LYS A 620 7.43 25.17 6.67
N ALA A 621 8.71 24.81 6.69
CA ALA A 621 9.17 23.52 6.19
C ALA A 621 8.63 22.34 7.01
N GLU A 622 8.55 22.48 8.34
CA GLU A 622 7.92 21.50 9.23
C GLU A 622 6.44 21.30 8.92
N VAL A 623 5.69 22.39 8.77
CA VAL A 623 4.25 22.33 8.43
C VAL A 623 4.03 21.83 7.01
N ALA A 624 4.88 22.17 6.04
CA ALA A 624 4.80 21.63 4.68
C ALA A 624 4.97 20.10 4.66
N LYS A 625 5.88 19.55 5.48
CA LYS A 625 6.02 18.11 5.68
C LYS A 625 4.79 17.49 6.33
N PHE A 626 4.18 18.17 7.30
CA PHE A 626 2.93 17.71 7.91
C PHE A 626 1.80 17.64 6.87
N VAL A 627 1.61 18.72 6.09
CA VAL A 627 0.61 18.80 5.00
C VAL A 627 0.80 17.67 3.99
N ASP A 628 2.04 17.41 3.59
CA ASP A 628 2.40 16.28 2.73
C ASP A 628 2.05 14.93 3.39
N ALA A 629 2.49 14.70 4.63
CA ALA A 629 2.23 13.44 5.33
C ALA A 629 0.73 13.10 5.43
N ILE A 630 -0.13 14.12 5.57
CA ILE A 630 -1.58 13.94 5.70
C ILE A 630 -2.34 13.99 4.37
N GLY A 631 -1.64 13.96 3.22
CA GLY A 631 -2.24 13.69 1.92
C GLY A 631 -2.54 14.90 1.04
N PHE A 632 -1.85 16.04 1.24
CA PHE A 632 -2.01 17.25 0.44
C PHE A 632 -0.67 17.83 -0.02
N ASP A 633 -0.65 18.56 -1.14
CA ASP A 633 0.55 19.29 -1.58
C ASP A 633 0.62 20.66 -0.92
N ALA A 634 1.73 20.98 -0.27
CA ALA A 634 1.94 22.29 0.36
C ALA A 634 2.47 23.32 -0.67
N VAL A 635 1.83 24.49 -0.76
CA VAL A 635 2.28 25.62 -1.60
C VAL A 635 2.74 26.78 -0.72
N ASP A 636 4.04 27.09 -0.69
CA ASP A 636 4.55 28.27 0.02
C ASP A 636 4.11 29.56 -0.69
N CYS A 637 3.31 30.35 0.01
CA CYS A 637 2.68 31.57 -0.48
C CYS A 637 3.29 32.84 0.15
N GLY A 638 4.37 32.71 0.91
CA GLY A 638 5.11 33.83 1.48
C GLY A 638 4.99 33.96 3.00
N SER A 639 4.94 35.21 3.45
CA SER A 639 4.91 35.65 4.85
C SER A 639 3.50 35.64 5.43
N LEU A 640 3.33 35.81 6.75
CA LEU A 640 1.98 35.97 7.32
C LEU A 640 1.24 37.18 6.73
N ALA A 641 1.96 38.24 6.35
CA ALA A 641 1.41 39.39 5.65
C ALA A 641 0.85 39.06 4.26
N ASP A 642 1.25 37.94 3.63
CA ASP A 642 0.70 37.46 2.36
C ASP A 642 -0.56 36.59 2.56
N SER A 643 -0.87 36.20 3.80
CA SER A 643 -1.90 35.20 4.09
C SER A 643 -3.33 35.65 3.79
N TRP A 644 -3.58 36.96 3.65
CA TRP A 644 -4.91 37.48 3.31
C TRP A 644 -5.41 36.99 1.95
N ARG A 645 -4.51 36.58 1.04
CA ARG A 645 -4.84 36.16 -0.34
C ARG A 645 -5.64 34.85 -0.42
N PHE A 646 -5.71 34.10 0.68
CA PHE A 646 -6.46 32.84 0.78
C PHE A 646 -7.36 32.81 2.03
N GLN A 647 -7.86 33.97 2.45
CA GLN A 647 -8.86 34.15 3.50
C GLN A 647 -10.26 34.36 2.88
N PRO A 648 -11.34 34.40 3.69
CA PRO A 648 -12.68 34.67 3.18
C PRO A 648 -12.73 35.89 2.24
N ASN A 649 -13.62 35.81 1.25
CA ASN A 649 -13.80 36.82 0.19
C ASN A 649 -12.63 36.94 -0.80
N THR A 650 -11.79 35.90 -0.91
CA THR A 650 -10.76 35.80 -1.96
C THR A 650 -10.98 34.59 -2.87
N PRO A 651 -10.42 34.58 -4.09
CA PRO A 651 -10.62 33.48 -5.04
C PRO A 651 -10.10 32.11 -4.57
N ALA A 652 -9.08 32.08 -3.70
CA ALA A 652 -8.48 30.84 -3.21
C ALA A 652 -9.27 30.18 -2.05
N TYR A 653 -10.37 30.80 -1.60
CA TYR A 653 -11.13 30.38 -0.44
C TYR A 653 -12.33 29.49 -0.82
N CYS A 654 -12.27 28.21 -0.44
CA CYS A 654 -13.26 27.12 -0.55
C CYS A 654 -13.74 26.77 -1.97
N VAL A 655 -14.14 27.75 -2.77
CA VAL A 655 -14.68 27.59 -4.13
C VAL A 655 -13.81 26.72 -5.04
N PRO A 656 -12.46 26.81 -5.04
CA PRO A 656 -11.64 25.97 -5.92
C PRO A 656 -11.80 24.47 -5.68
N TYR A 657 -12.07 24.06 -4.45
CA TYR A 657 -12.21 22.65 -4.07
C TYR A 657 -13.64 22.14 -4.28
N ILE A 658 -14.63 23.01 -4.06
CA ILE A 658 -16.06 22.69 -4.20
C ILE A 658 -16.51 22.71 -5.68
N GLY A 659 -16.05 23.71 -6.43
CA GLY A 659 -16.56 24.04 -7.77
C GLY A 659 -17.66 25.11 -7.77
N GLU A 660 -18.07 25.52 -8.96
CA GLU A 660 -19.16 26.48 -9.16
C GLU A 660 -20.52 25.77 -9.19
N PHE A 661 -21.48 26.31 -8.44
CA PHE A 661 -22.85 25.80 -8.46
C PHE A 661 -23.61 26.33 -9.69
N PRO A 662 -24.43 25.49 -10.35
CA PRO A 662 -25.33 25.94 -11.40
C PRO A 662 -26.35 26.98 -10.90
N ASP A 663 -26.85 27.82 -11.81
CA ASP A 663 -27.94 28.75 -11.47
C ASP A 663 -29.20 27.99 -11.05
N GLY A 664 -29.84 28.42 -9.95
CA GLY A 664 -31.14 27.92 -9.51
C GLY A 664 -31.14 26.65 -8.66
N VAL A 665 -29.98 26.09 -8.31
CA VAL A 665 -29.91 25.00 -7.31
C VAL A 665 -30.36 25.47 -5.92
N THR A 666 -31.04 24.58 -5.20
CA THR A 666 -31.50 24.82 -3.83
C THR A 666 -30.35 24.68 -2.83
N THR A 667 -30.52 25.25 -1.64
CA THR A 667 -29.55 25.11 -0.53
C THR A 667 -29.29 23.64 -0.16
N GLU A 668 -30.32 22.79 -0.21
CA GLU A 668 -30.17 21.36 0.09
C GLU A 668 -29.33 20.63 -0.96
N GLU A 669 -29.50 20.97 -2.25
CA GLU A 669 -28.70 20.40 -3.33
C GLU A 669 -27.25 20.89 -3.27
N MET A 670 -27.04 22.17 -2.93
CA MET A 670 -25.69 22.71 -2.68
C MET A 670 -25.00 21.98 -1.53
N LEU A 671 -25.72 21.72 -0.43
CA LEU A 671 -25.20 20.94 0.70
C LEU A 671 -24.79 19.52 0.27
N LYS A 672 -25.65 18.82 -0.47
CA LYS A 672 -25.35 17.48 -1.01
C LYS A 672 -24.15 17.50 -1.95
N TRP A 673 -24.01 18.54 -2.76
CA TRP A 673 -22.85 18.71 -3.65
C TRP A 673 -21.57 18.82 -2.82
N VAL A 674 -21.50 19.76 -1.89
CA VAL A 674 -20.31 19.99 -1.05
C VAL A 674 -19.91 18.72 -0.27
N GLN A 675 -20.89 17.91 0.12
CA GLN A 675 -20.65 16.68 0.89
C GLN A 675 -20.14 15.50 0.06
N ASN A 676 -20.44 15.45 -1.23
CA ASN A 676 -20.26 14.24 -2.04
C ASN A 676 -19.36 14.43 -3.28
N ASP A 677 -19.28 15.64 -3.83
CA ASP A 677 -18.41 15.91 -4.98
C ASP A 677 -17.01 16.30 -4.52
N HIS A 678 -16.06 15.42 -4.78
CA HIS A 678 -14.64 15.63 -4.51
C HIS A 678 -13.80 15.43 -5.79
N SER A 679 -14.42 15.66 -6.95
CA SER A 679 -13.82 15.39 -8.27
C SER A 679 -12.91 16.52 -8.77
N LYS A 680 -13.02 17.73 -8.19
CA LYS A 680 -12.15 18.85 -8.56
C LYS A 680 -10.71 18.53 -8.26
N VAL A 681 -9.80 19.09 -9.04
CA VAL A 681 -8.36 18.96 -8.82
C VAL A 681 -7.79 20.36 -8.75
N VAL A 682 -7.23 20.71 -7.60
CA VAL A 682 -6.57 22.01 -7.38
C VAL A 682 -5.07 21.77 -7.32
N LYS A 683 -4.32 22.21 -8.33
CA LYS A 683 -2.86 22.07 -8.36
C LYS A 683 -2.15 23.33 -7.85
N ALA A 684 -0.86 23.18 -7.56
CA ALA A 684 -0.03 24.29 -7.09
C ALA A 684 -0.07 25.51 -8.04
N ALA A 685 -0.10 25.26 -9.36
CA ALA A 685 -0.24 26.31 -10.36
C ALA A 685 -1.59 27.06 -10.24
N ASP A 686 -2.68 26.34 -9.93
CA ASP A 686 -4.01 26.93 -9.73
C ASP A 686 -4.03 27.80 -8.48
N VAL A 687 -3.45 27.29 -7.38
CA VAL A 687 -3.30 28.05 -6.12
C VAL A 687 -2.55 29.36 -6.39
N LEU A 688 -1.36 29.30 -6.99
CA LEU A 688 -0.56 30.50 -7.29
C LEU A 688 -1.31 31.48 -8.20
N LYS A 689 -2.06 30.97 -9.19
CA LYS A 689 -2.89 31.79 -10.07
C LYS A 689 -4.00 32.50 -9.29
N LEU A 690 -4.75 31.78 -8.45
CA LEU A 690 -5.82 32.36 -7.64
C LEU A 690 -5.31 33.42 -6.66
N LEU A 691 -4.15 33.17 -6.04
CA LEU A 691 -3.50 34.14 -5.15
C LEU A 691 -3.08 35.41 -5.89
N SER A 692 -2.62 35.31 -7.14
CA SER A 692 -2.28 36.47 -7.97
C SER A 692 -3.49 37.34 -8.35
N GLN A 693 -4.69 36.77 -8.27
CA GLN A 693 -5.96 37.43 -8.56
C GLN A 693 -6.64 37.99 -7.30
N ALA A 694 -6.12 37.70 -6.11
CA ALA A 694 -6.71 38.15 -4.86
C ALA A 694 -6.65 39.67 -4.75
N THR A 695 -7.80 40.28 -4.45
CA THR A 695 -7.94 41.69 -4.14
C THR A 695 -8.52 41.83 -2.73
N THR A 696 -8.16 42.90 -2.05
CA THR A 696 -8.77 43.22 -0.75
C THR A 696 -10.19 43.70 -0.98
N SER A 697 -11.15 43.10 -0.28
CA SER A 697 -12.57 43.46 -0.31
C SER A 697 -13.05 43.91 1.07
N ASP A 698 -14.15 44.69 1.11
CA ASP A 698 -14.88 45.02 2.32
C ASP A 698 -16.20 44.22 2.37
N PRO A 699 -16.65 43.78 3.57
CA PRO A 699 -15.97 43.90 4.85
C PRO A 699 -14.75 42.99 4.95
N VAL A 700 -13.82 43.30 5.87
CA VAL A 700 -12.67 42.44 6.15
C VAL A 700 -13.14 41.18 6.87
N GLY A 701 -12.67 40.01 6.41
CA GLY A 701 -13.13 38.72 6.92
C GLY A 701 -14.44 38.25 6.29
N GLY A 702 -14.94 37.10 6.73
CA GLY A 702 -16.14 36.50 6.17
C GLY A 702 -17.43 37.01 6.80
N LEU A 703 -18.55 36.71 6.17
CA LEU A 703 -19.90 36.99 6.66
C LEU A 703 -20.61 35.68 7.03
N ILE A 704 -21.41 35.68 8.10
CA ILE A 704 -22.11 34.48 8.57
C ILE A 704 -23.62 34.58 8.30
N ASN A 705 -24.23 35.77 8.43
CA ASN A 705 -25.69 35.93 8.37
C ASN A 705 -26.20 36.94 7.33
N THR A 706 -25.46 37.20 6.25
CA THR A 706 -25.93 38.14 5.21
C THR A 706 -26.81 37.47 4.14
N PRO A 707 -27.87 38.13 3.62
CA PRO A 707 -28.73 37.60 2.55
C PRO A 707 -28.01 37.30 1.22
N LYS A 708 -26.75 37.74 1.09
CA LYS A 708 -25.87 37.56 -0.07
C LYS A 708 -24.69 36.62 0.25
N LEU A 709 -24.91 35.57 1.03
CA LEU A 709 -23.90 34.53 1.14
C LEU A 709 -23.70 33.93 -0.26
N VAL A 710 -22.44 33.84 -0.71
CA VAL A 710 -22.10 32.90 -1.78
C VAL A 710 -22.61 31.54 -1.31
N PRO A 711 -23.35 30.78 -2.15
CA PRO A 711 -23.89 29.46 -1.82
C PRO A 711 -22.99 28.53 -0.98
N VAL A 712 -21.68 28.61 -1.21
CA VAL A 712 -20.62 27.96 -0.42
C VAL A 712 -20.75 28.20 1.09
N TYR A 713 -20.96 29.44 1.54
CA TYR A 713 -21.00 29.74 2.97
C TYR A 713 -22.28 29.23 3.64
N ILE A 714 -23.41 29.22 2.94
CA ILE A 714 -24.65 28.62 3.44
C ILE A 714 -24.41 27.13 3.64
N ALA A 715 -23.84 26.44 2.65
CA ALA A 715 -23.54 25.02 2.77
C ALA A 715 -22.54 24.70 3.90
N MET A 716 -21.55 25.58 4.14
CA MET A 716 -20.56 25.39 5.22
C MET A 716 -21.13 25.62 6.63
N PHE A 717 -22.05 26.57 6.81
CA PHE A 717 -22.56 27.00 8.12
C PHE A 717 -23.98 26.51 8.45
N ALA A 718 -24.73 25.95 7.50
CA ALA A 718 -26.09 25.43 7.72
C ALA A 718 -26.14 24.03 8.38
N LEU A 719 -24.98 23.46 8.73
CA LEU A 719 -24.88 22.13 9.31
C LEU A 719 -24.60 22.24 10.83
N PRO A 720 -25.34 21.51 11.67
CA PRO A 720 -25.13 21.50 13.12
C PRO A 720 -23.84 20.81 13.57
#